data_AF-A0A853M402-F1
#
_entry.id   AF-A0A853M402-F1
#
_cell.length_a   1.000
_cell.length_b   1.000
_cell.length_c   1.000
_cell.angle_alpha   90.00
_cell.angle_beta   90.00
_cell.angle_gamma   90.00
#
_symmetry.space_group_name_H-M   'P 1'
#
loop_
_entity.id
_entity.type
_entity.pdbx_description
1 polymer ?
#
loop_
_entity_poly.entity_id
_entity_poly.type
_entity_poly.pdbx_seq_one_letter_code
_entity_poly.pdbx_strand_id
1 'polypeptide(L)'
;MKRRSCAVLAICALTAIAGSAKPTALADVTADSGSEPGLAACEKVFATTDPAGLWRQANGPGTPPVRIETTDVDADGAGTGTSVVEGQVIIYWDPSQVITKDGITASPCEVLYHELQHAADDGPNGLPRSELDQTCNGVKYAEWRAVAAENMFRRATGLGDRKAYNGGKVGPASFQDCRKQEQQNNKKKGSNSAFGDPHITTTDGLIYDVQQVGEFTAYTSDAADAPKVQIRTAPVPDSQSASMVTAAAVGTGDERVAFVVDNGQLTISHGAKHEAVTIDRGSTTTLPGGVTVSAAAAGEVFVGNSYTVHWPDGSELYVDESGFWGLRVSFAPSDKAKGDKPRGLFGTLNGDPADDLTRPDGRVVPVNSPDDVIRSQFGDAWRISQGESLFPYSPGQSTDTFTNRAFPVPRPPFSPAVTDQARQVCTSAGVIGDAILAACVFDVSTTGNPALAGTAAQVSREQTITAVAGEPLNAKGFGPGLSVSGAVHNDQPVTYEFTAKAGQVADIRSVCTPAGKNIRYTISSSTGSFADPIGGVDGCTDLGRVAFAGAGSYQLVITGDGQYGISWRTTPGDIHRNLNQTALNAGHVNAATRHYLAFTVTPGQTWTFTPDGICNQVNGFEWSVVDTSGALNDRGIYDACDPMGPLSLAPGQYSVRIQAGGTDADYHFTVKQS
;
A
#
# COMPACT_ATOMS: atom_id res chain seq x y z
N MET A 1 -29.28 30.03 -81.34
CA MET A 1 -30.48 29.24 -81.71
C MET A 1 -30.41 27.88 -81.02
N LYS A 2 -31.54 27.46 -80.41
CA LYS A 2 -31.90 26.15 -79.79
C LYS A 2 -30.96 24.93 -79.93
N ARG A 3 -30.82 24.17 -78.82
CA ARG A 3 -31.16 22.72 -78.58
C ARG A 3 -30.38 22.20 -77.35
N ARG A 4 -31.00 21.92 -76.19
CA ARG A 4 -31.63 20.65 -75.68
C ARG A 4 -30.76 19.38 -75.78
N SER A 5 -30.44 18.79 -74.61
CA SER A 5 -30.58 17.35 -74.19
C SER A 5 -29.90 17.13 -72.82
N CYS A 6 -30.63 16.84 -71.73
CA CYS A 6 -30.97 15.52 -71.15
C CYS A 6 -29.81 14.77 -70.44
N ALA A 7 -29.81 14.74 -69.09
CA ALA A 7 -30.13 13.56 -68.27
C ALA A 7 -29.90 13.84 -66.76
N VAL A 8 -30.79 13.29 -65.94
CA VAL A 8 -30.95 13.42 -64.48
C VAL A 8 -30.69 12.06 -63.83
N LEU A 9 -30.10 12.04 -62.62
CA LEU A 9 -30.23 11.12 -61.46
C LEU A 9 -28.87 11.08 -60.72
N ALA A 10 -28.74 11.00 -59.39
CA ALA A 10 -29.61 11.11 -58.23
C ALA A 10 -28.68 11.16 -57.00
N ILE A 11 -28.88 12.06 -56.03
CA ILE A 11 -28.42 11.83 -54.65
C ILE A 11 -29.53 12.32 -53.71
N CYS A 12 -30.06 11.39 -52.93
CA CYS A 12 -31.06 11.61 -51.88
C CYS A 12 -30.46 12.44 -50.75
N ALA A 13 -31.08 13.59 -50.46
CA ALA A 13 -30.95 14.27 -49.18
C ALA A 13 -32.25 14.07 -48.40
N LEU A 14 -32.21 13.22 -47.38
CA LEU A 14 -33.29 13.08 -46.41
C LEU A 14 -33.16 14.20 -45.38
N THR A 15 -34.08 15.16 -45.47
CA THR A 15 -34.39 16.12 -44.41
C THR A 15 -35.02 15.39 -43.23
N ALA A 16 -34.34 15.36 -42.09
CA ALA A 16 -34.95 15.00 -40.81
C ALA A 16 -35.33 16.26 -40.04
N ILE A 17 -36.62 16.33 -39.71
CA ILE A 17 -37.32 17.39 -39.01
C ILE A 17 -36.78 17.47 -37.58
N ALA A 18 -36.40 18.68 -37.15
CA ALA A 18 -36.08 18.98 -35.77
C ALA A 18 -37.37 18.88 -34.92
N GLY A 19 -37.65 17.69 -34.42
CA GLY A 19 -38.54 17.49 -33.28
C GLY A 19 -37.76 17.85 -32.02
N SER A 20 -38.20 18.90 -31.33
CA SER A 20 -37.81 19.18 -29.96
C SER A 20 -38.21 18.00 -29.08
N ALA A 21 -37.25 17.12 -28.79
CA ALA A 21 -37.41 16.09 -27.78
C ALA A 21 -37.70 16.79 -26.45
N LYS A 22 -38.89 16.57 -25.91
CA LYS A 22 -39.17 16.83 -24.49
C LYS A 22 -38.17 15.98 -23.67
N PRO A 23 -37.56 16.52 -22.60
CA PRO A 23 -36.82 15.67 -21.67
C PRO A 23 -37.84 14.73 -21.03
N THR A 24 -37.73 13.42 -21.30
CA THR A 24 -38.57 12.42 -20.66
C THR A 24 -38.13 12.29 -19.20
N ALA A 25 -39.12 12.18 -18.32
CA ALA A 25 -39.06 12.46 -16.90
C ALA A 25 -38.13 11.56 -16.07
N LEU A 26 -37.54 12.19 -15.06
CA LEU A 26 -36.94 11.61 -13.86
C LEU A 26 -38.00 10.88 -13.02
N ALA A 27 -37.88 9.56 -12.86
CA ALA A 27 -38.43 8.77 -11.73
C ALA A 27 -37.91 7.32 -11.83
N ASP A 28 -36.83 6.97 -11.13
CA ASP A 28 -36.22 5.63 -11.15
C ASP A 28 -36.49 4.81 -9.88
N VAL A 29 -37.37 5.29 -8.97
CA VAL A 29 -37.88 4.49 -7.84
C VAL A 29 -39.19 3.82 -8.25
N THR A 30 -39.22 2.49 -8.22
CA THR A 30 -40.40 1.67 -8.54
C THR A 30 -40.74 0.77 -7.36
N ALA A 31 -41.99 0.34 -7.25
CA ALA A 31 -42.43 -0.64 -6.24
C ALA A 31 -43.22 -1.77 -6.89
N ASP A 32 -43.22 -2.95 -6.26
CA ASP A 32 -44.19 -3.99 -6.57
C ASP A 32 -45.60 -3.63 -6.04
N SER A 33 -46.60 -4.43 -6.41
CA SER A 33 -48.00 -4.16 -6.03
C SER A 33 -48.27 -4.21 -4.53
N GLY A 34 -47.42 -4.88 -3.74
CA GLY A 34 -47.56 -4.92 -2.28
C GLY A 34 -47.04 -3.65 -1.63
N SER A 35 -45.98 -3.05 -2.19
CA SER A 35 -45.30 -1.87 -1.64
C SER A 35 -45.84 -0.57 -2.22
N GLU A 36 -46.44 -0.59 -3.41
CA GLU A 36 -46.92 0.60 -4.14
C GLU A 36 -47.86 1.50 -3.30
N PRO A 37 -48.88 0.99 -2.58
CA PRO A 37 -49.74 1.86 -1.75
C PRO A 37 -49.00 2.52 -0.59
N GLY A 38 -48.06 1.79 0.03
CA GLY A 38 -47.24 2.29 1.13
C GLY A 38 -46.24 3.33 0.65
N LEU A 39 -45.57 3.06 -0.47
CA LEU A 39 -44.66 4.00 -1.12
C LEU A 39 -45.39 5.31 -1.42
N ALA A 40 -46.57 5.25 -2.06
CA ALA A 40 -47.38 6.43 -2.35
C ALA A 40 -47.80 7.23 -1.10
N ALA A 41 -47.90 6.58 0.06
CA ALA A 41 -48.13 7.26 1.33
C ALA A 41 -46.85 7.96 1.83
N CYS A 42 -45.70 7.27 1.80
CA CYS A 42 -44.42 7.82 2.21
C CYS A 42 -43.91 8.93 1.28
N GLU A 43 -44.19 8.86 -0.02
CA GLU A 43 -43.90 9.91 -1.00
C GLU A 43 -44.48 11.26 -0.59
N LYS A 44 -45.72 11.27 -0.08
CA LYS A 44 -46.36 12.51 0.40
C LYS A 44 -45.62 13.10 1.59
N VAL A 45 -45.06 12.25 2.44
CA VAL A 45 -44.24 12.66 3.58
C VAL A 45 -42.89 13.20 3.08
N PHE A 46 -42.18 12.43 2.25
CA PHE A 46 -40.86 12.79 1.73
C PHE A 46 -40.88 14.04 0.85
N ALA A 47 -41.95 14.28 0.09
CA ALA A 47 -42.12 15.48 -0.71
C ALA A 47 -42.07 16.78 0.13
N THR A 48 -42.42 16.71 1.41
CA THR A 48 -42.36 17.85 2.34
C THR A 48 -41.22 17.74 3.35
N THR A 49 -40.74 16.53 3.61
CA THR A 49 -39.79 16.21 4.68
C THR A 49 -38.74 15.24 4.17
N ASP A 50 -37.68 15.78 3.55
CA ASP A 50 -36.52 15.02 3.07
C ASP A 50 -35.21 15.70 3.53
N PRO A 51 -34.92 15.69 4.84
CA PRO A 51 -33.85 16.50 5.40
C PRO A 51 -32.44 16.08 4.96
N ALA A 52 -32.24 14.81 4.59
CA ALA A 52 -30.97 14.30 4.06
C ALA A 52 -30.94 14.31 2.51
N GLY A 53 -32.03 14.69 1.84
CA GLY A 53 -32.10 14.73 0.37
C GLY A 53 -32.17 13.37 -0.32
N LEU A 54 -32.42 12.29 0.44
CA LEU A 54 -32.39 10.91 -0.04
C LEU A 54 -33.49 10.62 -1.06
N TRP A 55 -34.70 11.12 -0.81
CA TRP A 55 -35.82 10.94 -1.73
C TRP A 55 -35.55 11.68 -3.05
N ARG A 56 -35.03 12.90 -2.97
CA ARG A 56 -34.60 13.66 -4.15
C ARG A 56 -33.48 12.97 -4.91
N GLN A 57 -32.51 12.39 -4.20
CA GLN A 57 -31.37 11.69 -4.80
C GLN A 57 -31.79 10.40 -5.50
N ALA A 58 -32.66 9.59 -4.88
CA ALA A 58 -33.18 8.36 -5.45
C ALA A 58 -33.95 8.60 -6.76
N ASN A 59 -34.54 9.79 -6.91
CA ASN A 59 -35.23 10.23 -8.13
C ASN A 59 -34.36 11.13 -9.03
N GLY A 60 -33.07 11.29 -8.71
CA GLY A 60 -32.13 12.18 -9.38
C GLY A 60 -31.33 11.48 -10.50
N PRO A 61 -30.74 12.26 -11.43
CA PRO A 61 -29.95 11.69 -12.51
C PRO A 61 -28.64 11.08 -12.00
N GLY A 62 -28.28 9.88 -12.50
CA GLY A 62 -27.04 9.20 -12.17
C GLY A 62 -27.09 8.30 -10.93
N THR A 63 -28.25 8.16 -10.30
CA THR A 63 -28.50 7.17 -9.24
C THR A 63 -28.91 5.84 -9.89
N PRO A 64 -28.42 4.68 -9.41
CA PRO A 64 -28.91 3.39 -9.87
C PRO A 64 -30.44 3.27 -9.68
N PRO A 65 -31.16 2.60 -10.58
CA PRO A 65 -32.59 2.40 -10.41
C PRO A 65 -32.89 1.67 -9.10
N VAL A 66 -33.89 2.16 -8.37
CA VAL A 66 -34.32 1.59 -7.09
C VAL A 66 -35.63 0.86 -7.29
N ARG A 67 -35.66 -0.41 -6.89
CA ARG A 67 -36.88 -1.21 -6.84
C ARG A 67 -37.21 -1.55 -5.40
N ILE A 68 -38.42 -1.27 -4.97
CA ILE A 68 -38.93 -1.62 -3.65
C ILE A 68 -39.77 -2.89 -3.80
N GLU A 69 -39.36 -3.92 -3.08
CA GLU A 69 -40.00 -5.23 -3.08
C GLU A 69 -40.60 -5.51 -1.71
N THR A 70 -41.85 -5.97 -1.73
CA THR A 70 -42.54 -6.35 -0.50
C THR A 70 -41.96 -7.66 0.01
N THR A 71 -41.62 -7.70 1.28
CA THR A 71 -41.15 -8.90 1.98
C THR A 71 -41.89 -9.05 3.30
N ASP A 72 -41.87 -10.25 3.87
CA ASP A 72 -42.30 -10.45 5.26
C ASP A 72 -41.23 -9.86 6.20
N VAL A 73 -41.65 -8.96 7.10
CA VAL A 73 -40.77 -8.31 8.09
C VAL A 73 -41.27 -8.57 9.50
N ASP A 74 -40.40 -9.12 10.35
CA ASP A 74 -40.69 -9.38 11.76
C ASP A 74 -40.81 -8.08 12.57
N ALA A 75 -41.39 -8.15 13.77
CA ALA A 75 -41.63 -6.97 14.62
C ALA A 75 -40.34 -6.24 15.05
N ASP A 76 -39.19 -6.92 15.00
CA ASP A 76 -37.87 -6.38 15.29
C ASP A 76 -37.13 -5.86 14.05
N GLY A 77 -37.75 -5.92 12.86
CA GLY A 77 -37.20 -5.44 11.60
C GLY A 77 -36.38 -6.48 10.83
N ALA A 78 -36.28 -7.72 11.30
CA ALA A 78 -35.67 -8.78 10.51
C ALA A 78 -36.49 -9.00 9.23
N GLY A 79 -35.81 -8.99 8.07
CA GLY A 79 -36.44 -9.06 6.75
C GLY A 79 -36.31 -7.77 5.95
N THR A 80 -36.20 -6.61 6.60
CA THR A 80 -35.88 -5.34 5.91
C THR A 80 -34.41 -5.30 5.51
N GLY A 81 -34.10 -4.75 4.34
CA GLY A 81 -32.72 -4.45 3.95
C GLY A 81 -32.60 -3.99 2.51
N THR A 82 -31.39 -3.57 2.14
CA THR A 82 -31.06 -3.12 0.78
C THR A 82 -30.00 -4.02 0.16
N SER A 83 -30.17 -4.36 -1.12
CA SER A 83 -29.24 -5.18 -1.90
C SER A 83 -29.02 -4.61 -3.29
N VAL A 84 -27.93 -5.02 -3.95
CA VAL A 84 -27.67 -4.66 -5.35
C VAL A 84 -27.61 -5.93 -6.18
N VAL A 85 -28.47 -6.01 -7.19
CA VAL A 85 -28.54 -7.15 -8.13
C VAL A 85 -28.40 -6.59 -9.54
N GLU A 86 -27.36 -7.05 -10.26
CA GLU A 86 -27.10 -6.66 -11.66
C GLU A 86 -27.06 -5.13 -11.92
N GLY A 87 -26.60 -4.35 -10.93
CA GLY A 87 -26.52 -2.88 -11.02
C GLY A 87 -27.82 -2.14 -10.72
N GLN A 88 -28.86 -2.86 -10.26
CA GLN A 88 -30.11 -2.32 -9.74
C GLN A 88 -30.13 -2.44 -8.22
N VAL A 89 -30.58 -1.39 -7.52
CA VAL A 89 -30.75 -1.41 -6.07
C VAL A 89 -32.14 -1.96 -5.75
N ILE A 90 -32.22 -2.94 -4.86
CA ILE A 90 -33.47 -3.53 -4.37
C ILE A 90 -33.59 -3.25 -2.88
N ILE A 91 -34.65 -2.56 -2.48
CA ILE A 91 -35.03 -2.34 -1.08
C ILE A 91 -36.15 -3.32 -0.74
N TYR A 92 -35.90 -4.19 0.24
CA TYR A 92 -36.88 -5.09 0.82
C TYR A 92 -37.58 -4.39 1.99
N TRP A 93 -38.89 -4.22 1.89
CA TRP A 93 -39.66 -3.40 2.82
C TRP A 93 -41.11 -3.90 2.99
N ASP A 94 -41.65 -3.82 4.21
CA ASP A 94 -43.06 -4.08 4.47
C ASP A 94 -43.77 -2.76 4.85
N PRO A 95 -44.67 -2.23 4.00
CA PRO A 95 -45.37 -0.98 4.27
C PRO A 95 -46.40 -1.08 5.41
N SER A 96 -46.76 -2.28 5.84
CA SER A 96 -47.75 -2.52 6.89
C SER A 96 -47.12 -2.62 8.28
N GLN A 97 -45.80 -2.81 8.34
CA GLN A 97 -45.12 -3.17 9.57
C GLN A 97 -44.53 -1.97 10.32
N VAL A 98 -44.84 -1.88 11.61
CA VAL A 98 -44.25 -0.93 12.54
C VAL A 98 -43.17 -1.64 13.35
N ILE A 99 -41.93 -1.16 13.27
CA ILE A 99 -40.77 -1.84 13.84
C ILE A 99 -40.45 -1.31 15.23
N THR A 100 -40.27 -2.21 16.19
CA THR A 100 -39.80 -1.86 17.55
C THR A 100 -38.47 -2.54 17.84
N LYS A 101 -37.40 -1.75 17.87
CA LYS A 101 -36.02 -2.24 18.06
C LYS A 101 -35.17 -1.21 18.78
N ASP A 102 -34.26 -1.68 19.64
CA ASP A 102 -33.30 -0.83 20.38
C ASP A 102 -33.97 0.31 21.18
N GLY A 103 -35.16 0.02 21.72
CA GLY A 103 -35.92 0.96 22.55
C GLY A 103 -36.66 2.06 21.77
N ILE A 104 -36.75 1.96 20.44
CA ILE A 104 -37.57 2.86 19.63
C ILE A 104 -38.58 2.13 18.75
N THR A 105 -39.69 2.81 18.48
CA THR A 105 -40.69 2.40 17.49
C THR A 105 -40.55 3.29 16.26
N ALA A 106 -40.43 2.67 15.08
CA ALA A 106 -40.25 3.32 13.77
C ALA A 106 -41.42 2.95 12.84
N SER A 107 -42.00 3.96 12.20
CA SER A 107 -43.04 3.80 11.19
C SER A 107 -42.46 3.23 9.87
N PRO A 108 -43.31 2.67 8.99
CA PRO A 108 -42.87 2.18 7.68
C PRO A 108 -42.07 3.22 6.88
N CYS A 109 -42.45 4.51 6.93
CA CYS A 109 -41.74 5.56 6.20
C CYS A 109 -40.37 5.90 6.82
N GLU A 110 -40.19 5.76 8.14
CA GLU A 110 -38.88 5.92 8.77
C GLU A 110 -37.93 4.78 8.36
N VAL A 111 -38.46 3.55 8.35
CA VAL A 111 -37.73 2.36 7.89
C VAL A 111 -37.35 2.50 6.42
N LEU A 112 -38.27 2.92 5.56
CA LEU A 112 -37.97 3.17 4.15
C LEU A 112 -36.93 4.29 3.97
N TYR A 113 -36.99 5.36 4.78
CA TYR A 113 -36.01 6.44 4.73
C TYR A 113 -34.60 5.98 5.16
N HIS A 114 -34.51 5.04 6.11
CA HIS A 114 -33.27 4.37 6.47
C HIS A 114 -32.69 3.57 5.29
N GLU A 115 -33.50 2.74 4.64
CA GLU A 115 -33.07 1.95 3.48
C GLU A 115 -32.69 2.81 2.26
N LEU A 116 -33.34 3.95 2.08
CA LEU A 116 -32.96 4.92 1.04
C LEU A 116 -31.54 5.47 1.26
N GLN A 117 -31.01 5.49 2.50
CA GLN A 117 -29.62 5.87 2.73
C GLN A 117 -28.66 4.78 2.21
N HIS A 118 -28.99 3.50 2.40
CA HIS A 118 -28.20 2.40 1.84
C HIS A 118 -28.25 2.44 0.31
N ALA A 119 -29.41 2.70 -0.28
CA ALA A 119 -29.52 2.92 -1.72
C ALA A 119 -28.69 4.12 -2.22
N ALA A 120 -28.64 5.20 -1.44
CA ALA A 120 -27.83 6.37 -1.75
C ALA A 120 -26.32 6.09 -1.65
N ASP A 121 -25.91 5.10 -0.86
CA ASP A 121 -24.52 4.67 -0.69
C ASP A 121 -23.98 3.90 -1.90
N ASP A 122 -24.86 3.35 -2.72
CA ASP A 122 -24.51 2.76 -4.03
C ASP A 122 -24.58 3.81 -5.17
N GLY A 123 -24.92 5.06 -4.85
CA GLY A 123 -24.96 6.19 -5.78
C GLY A 123 -23.63 6.96 -5.89
N PRO A 124 -23.58 7.99 -6.76
CA PRO A 124 -22.33 8.72 -7.08
C PRO A 124 -21.70 9.47 -5.90
N ASN A 125 -22.44 9.67 -4.81
CA ASN A 125 -21.98 10.35 -3.60
C ASN A 125 -21.81 9.38 -2.41
N GLY A 126 -21.92 8.07 -2.66
CA GLY A 126 -21.73 7.04 -1.65
C GLY A 126 -20.27 6.88 -1.23
N LEU A 127 -20.06 6.25 -0.07
CA LEU A 127 -18.72 5.84 0.35
C LEU A 127 -18.37 4.49 -0.29
N PRO A 128 -17.08 4.19 -0.52
CA PRO A 128 -16.68 2.87 -0.97
C PRO A 128 -17.18 1.76 -0.04
N ARG A 129 -17.54 0.59 -0.58
CA ARG A 129 -18.05 -0.52 0.24
C ARG A 129 -17.09 -0.93 1.36
N SER A 130 -15.79 -0.86 1.11
CA SER A 130 -14.73 -1.07 2.09
C SER A 130 -14.75 -0.07 3.26
N GLU A 131 -15.17 1.18 3.04
CA GLU A 131 -15.36 2.17 4.10
C GLU A 131 -16.69 1.93 4.84
N LEU A 132 -17.75 1.58 4.11
CA LEU A 132 -19.07 1.26 4.67
C LEU A 132 -19.05 0.05 5.62
N ASP A 133 -18.16 -0.91 5.39
CA ASP A 133 -17.96 -2.09 6.24
C ASP A 133 -17.14 -1.82 7.51
N GLN A 134 -16.50 -0.65 7.65
CA GLN A 134 -15.85 -0.24 8.90
C GLN A 134 -16.87 0.00 10.00
N THR A 135 -16.42 0.00 11.27
CA THR A 135 -17.31 0.13 12.43
C THR A 135 -16.95 1.31 13.31
N CYS A 136 -17.95 1.90 13.95
CA CYS A 136 -17.84 2.91 15.00
C CYS A 136 -18.68 2.48 16.19
N ASN A 137 -18.08 2.31 17.37
CA ASN A 137 -18.76 1.80 18.57
C ASN A 137 -19.59 0.52 18.34
N GLY A 138 -19.07 -0.40 17.51
CA GLY A 138 -19.73 -1.67 17.18
C GLY A 138 -20.84 -1.59 16.11
N VAL A 139 -21.06 -0.43 15.48
CA VAL A 139 -22.03 -0.23 14.40
C VAL A 139 -21.30 0.03 13.09
N LYS A 140 -21.67 -0.66 12.00
CA LYS A 140 -21.08 -0.43 10.67
C LYS A 140 -21.33 1.00 10.19
N TYR A 141 -20.43 1.59 9.41
CA TYR A 141 -20.58 2.94 8.86
C TYR A 141 -21.82 3.07 7.99
N ALA A 142 -22.17 2.05 7.19
CA ALA A 142 -23.44 1.99 6.46
C ALA A 142 -24.63 2.22 7.39
N GLU A 143 -24.74 1.40 8.44
CA GLU A 143 -25.81 1.48 9.43
C GLU A 143 -25.77 2.79 10.21
N TRP A 144 -24.58 3.30 10.53
CA TRP A 144 -24.43 4.56 11.24
C TRP A 144 -24.99 5.71 10.41
N ARG A 145 -24.65 5.78 9.12
CA ARG A 145 -25.14 6.81 8.19
C ARG A 145 -26.64 6.69 7.99
N ALA A 146 -27.17 5.47 7.85
CA ALA A 146 -28.60 5.22 7.73
C ALA A 146 -29.37 5.68 8.98
N VAL A 147 -28.86 5.38 10.18
CA VAL A 147 -29.44 5.89 11.43
C VAL A 147 -29.29 7.42 11.56
N ALA A 148 -28.23 8.01 11.04
CA ALA A 148 -28.07 9.47 11.05
C ALA A 148 -29.12 10.16 10.17
N ALA A 149 -29.38 9.62 8.98
CA ALA A 149 -30.44 10.11 8.09
C ALA A 149 -31.84 9.86 8.69
N GLU A 150 -32.08 8.67 9.25
CA GLU A 150 -33.29 8.34 10.01
C GLU A 150 -33.51 9.35 11.15
N ASN A 151 -32.47 9.69 11.92
CA ASN A 151 -32.55 10.68 12.99
C ASN A 151 -32.83 12.10 12.48
N MET A 152 -32.30 12.49 11.32
CA MET A 152 -32.67 13.75 10.69
C MET A 152 -34.16 13.79 10.34
N PHE A 153 -34.68 12.69 9.78
CA PHE A 153 -36.10 12.54 9.45
C PHE A 153 -37.00 12.51 10.70
N ARG A 154 -36.59 11.79 11.74
CA ARG A 154 -37.27 11.74 13.04
C ARG A 154 -37.39 13.13 13.66
N ARG A 155 -36.31 13.90 13.71
CA ARG A 155 -36.36 15.29 14.20
C ARG A 155 -37.29 16.17 13.38
N ALA A 156 -37.24 16.04 12.04
CA ALA A 156 -38.10 16.82 11.15
C ALA A 156 -39.60 16.47 11.30
N THR A 157 -39.91 15.27 11.78
CA THR A 157 -41.27 14.80 12.06
C THR A 157 -41.66 14.89 13.54
N GLY A 158 -40.82 15.49 14.39
CA GLY A 158 -41.10 15.71 15.82
C GLY A 158 -40.85 14.51 16.73
N LEU A 159 -40.14 13.49 16.24
CA LEU A 159 -39.74 12.29 16.98
C LEU A 159 -38.32 12.45 17.57
N GLY A 160 -38.03 11.73 18.66
CA GLY A 160 -36.70 11.72 19.29
C GLY A 160 -35.72 10.79 18.60
N ASP A 161 -34.42 11.11 18.66
CA ASP A 161 -33.34 10.33 18.03
C ASP A 161 -33.26 8.88 18.54
N ARG A 162 -32.99 7.95 17.61
CA ARG A 162 -32.46 6.61 17.87
C ARG A 162 -31.03 6.74 18.42
N LYS A 163 -30.76 6.12 19.57
CA LYS A 163 -29.47 6.19 20.29
C LYS A 163 -28.64 4.89 20.27
N ALA A 164 -29.23 3.80 19.78
CA ALA A 164 -28.57 2.52 19.62
C ALA A 164 -29.10 1.81 18.37
N TYR A 165 -28.25 0.98 17.76
CA TYR A 165 -28.62 0.13 16.64
C TYR A 165 -27.87 -1.20 16.73
N ASN A 166 -28.60 -2.32 16.72
CA ASN A 166 -28.05 -3.67 16.87
C ASN A 166 -27.13 -3.81 18.11
N GLY A 167 -27.50 -3.19 19.23
CA GLY A 167 -26.71 -3.20 20.47
C GLY A 167 -25.49 -2.25 20.50
N GLY A 168 -25.10 -1.67 19.36
CA GLY A 168 -24.06 -0.63 19.30
C GLY A 168 -24.63 0.77 19.56
N LYS A 169 -23.78 1.71 19.97
CA LYS A 169 -24.19 3.09 20.30
C LYS A 169 -24.12 4.01 19.09
N VAL A 170 -25.18 4.77 18.87
CA VAL A 170 -25.26 5.86 17.87
C VAL A 170 -25.60 7.14 18.64
N GLY A 171 -24.68 8.09 18.66
CA GLY A 171 -24.68 9.22 19.60
C GLY A 171 -24.88 10.58 18.92
N PRO A 172 -25.08 11.68 19.69
CA PRO A 172 -25.50 12.98 19.16
C PRO A 172 -24.46 13.70 18.28
N ALA A 173 -23.27 13.13 18.14
CA ALA A 173 -22.21 13.62 17.26
C ALA A 173 -22.50 13.25 15.79
N SER A 174 -21.84 13.89 14.83
CA SER A 174 -22.07 13.62 13.40
C SER A 174 -21.30 12.39 12.90
N PHE A 175 -21.67 11.86 11.71
CA PHE A 175 -20.92 10.77 11.07
C PHE A 175 -19.45 11.17 10.89
N GLN A 176 -19.21 12.45 10.61
CA GLN A 176 -17.88 13.00 10.48
C GLN A 176 -17.11 13.02 11.79
N ASP A 177 -17.77 13.24 12.92
CA ASP A 177 -17.11 13.22 14.24
C ASP A 177 -16.78 11.79 14.67
N CYS A 178 -17.68 10.84 14.43
CA CYS A 178 -17.44 9.42 14.62
C CYS A 178 -16.31 8.93 13.70
N ARG A 179 -16.36 9.28 12.40
CA ARG A 179 -15.29 8.97 11.44
C ARG A 179 -13.96 9.60 11.86
N LYS A 180 -13.95 10.84 12.34
CA LYS A 180 -12.73 11.49 12.87
C LYS A 180 -12.23 10.81 14.14
N GLN A 181 -13.11 10.41 15.05
CA GLN A 181 -12.74 9.70 16.26
C GLN A 181 -12.14 8.33 15.91
N GLU A 182 -12.75 7.57 15.00
CA GLU A 182 -12.19 6.31 14.54
C GLU A 182 -10.94 6.53 13.68
N GLN A 183 -10.83 7.58 12.88
CA GLN A 183 -9.59 7.98 12.20
C GLN A 183 -8.53 8.48 13.17
N GLN A 184 -8.89 8.93 14.38
CA GLN A 184 -7.96 9.29 15.45
C GLN A 184 -7.50 8.04 16.21
N ASN A 185 -8.42 7.10 16.47
CA ASN A 185 -8.11 5.77 17.00
C ASN A 185 -7.26 4.95 16.01
N ASN A 186 -7.57 5.08 14.71
CA ASN A 186 -6.91 4.45 13.57
C ASN A 186 -5.82 5.34 12.95
N LYS A 187 -5.51 6.50 13.53
CA LYS A 187 -4.31 7.28 13.20
C LYS A 187 -3.14 6.49 13.76
N LYS A 188 -2.80 5.41 13.05
CA LYS A 188 -1.60 4.64 13.31
C LYS A 188 -0.42 5.59 13.11
N LYS A 189 0.16 5.98 14.25
CA LYS A 189 1.53 6.46 14.39
C LYS A 189 2.40 5.56 13.49
N GLY A 190 3.36 6.12 12.74
CA GLY A 190 4.37 5.29 12.08
C GLY A 190 4.93 4.29 13.10
N SER A 191 4.64 3.00 12.94
CA SER A 191 4.95 2.01 13.97
C SER A 191 6.32 1.43 13.65
N ASN A 192 7.33 1.74 14.46
CA ASN A 192 8.56 0.95 14.42
C ASN A 192 8.24 -0.51 14.74
N SER A 193 9.04 -1.44 14.23
CA SER A 193 8.84 -2.86 14.50
C SER A 193 10.14 -3.64 14.42
N ALA A 194 10.32 -4.59 15.34
CA ALA A 194 11.28 -5.69 15.21
C ALA A 194 10.48 -6.97 14.97
N PHE A 195 10.76 -7.69 13.88
CA PHE A 195 9.98 -8.85 13.44
C PHE A 195 10.83 -9.79 12.57
N GLY A 196 10.34 -11.02 12.33
CA GLY A 196 11.03 -11.99 11.47
C GLY A 196 12.42 -12.34 12.01
N ASP A 197 13.40 -12.48 11.12
CA ASP A 197 14.78 -12.76 11.50
C ASP A 197 15.66 -11.50 11.66
N PRO A 198 15.69 -10.95 12.88
CA PRO A 198 15.12 -9.63 13.13
C PRO A 198 15.39 -8.60 12.02
N HIS A 199 14.35 -8.37 11.22
CA HIS A 199 14.17 -7.15 10.43
C HIS A 199 13.71 -6.03 11.35
N ILE A 200 14.26 -4.84 11.15
CA ILE A 200 13.85 -3.63 11.87
C ILE A 200 13.21 -2.67 10.88
N THR A 201 12.06 -2.12 11.26
CA THR A 201 11.53 -0.91 10.66
C THR A 201 11.53 0.21 11.69
N THR A 202 12.03 1.38 11.32
CA THR A 202 12.04 2.55 12.19
C THR A 202 10.71 3.28 12.11
N THR A 203 10.48 4.23 13.02
CA THR A 203 9.29 5.08 12.96
C THR A 203 9.29 6.00 11.74
N ASP A 204 10.47 6.37 11.23
CA ASP A 204 10.64 7.30 10.11
C ASP A 204 10.71 6.58 8.75
N GLY A 205 10.56 5.24 8.75
CA GLY A 205 10.37 4.43 7.56
C GLY A 205 11.63 3.75 7.01
N LEU A 206 12.75 3.81 7.72
CA LEU A 206 13.95 3.03 7.37
C LEU A 206 13.74 1.56 7.69
N ILE A 207 14.13 0.68 6.76
CA ILE A 207 14.12 -0.77 6.95
C ILE A 207 15.55 -1.28 6.84
N TYR A 208 15.99 -2.07 7.81
CA TYR A 208 17.32 -2.67 7.81
C TYR A 208 17.35 -3.95 8.67
N ASP A 209 18.38 -4.74 8.47
CA ASP A 209 18.53 -6.04 9.12
C ASP A 209 19.58 -5.99 10.23
N VAL A 210 19.21 -6.50 11.42
CA VAL A 210 20.19 -6.69 12.50
C VAL A 210 20.81 -8.08 12.37
N GLN A 211 20.01 -9.16 12.28
CA GLN A 211 20.43 -10.57 12.19
C GLN A 211 21.43 -11.08 13.24
N GLN A 212 22.00 -10.20 14.06
CA GLN A 212 22.99 -10.50 15.09
C GLN A 212 22.33 -11.16 16.27
N VAL A 213 23.05 -12.03 16.96
CA VAL A 213 22.63 -12.66 18.22
C VAL A 213 23.14 -11.83 19.38
N GLY A 214 22.24 -11.43 20.27
CA GLY A 214 22.55 -10.50 21.34
C GLY A 214 21.34 -9.93 22.06
N GLU A 215 21.63 -8.98 22.94
CA GLU A 215 20.64 -8.13 23.57
C GLU A 215 20.98 -6.68 23.26
N PHE A 216 19.96 -5.91 22.87
CA PHE A 216 20.14 -4.59 22.27
C PHE A 216 19.12 -3.59 22.81
N THR A 217 19.51 -2.32 22.86
CA THR A 217 18.57 -1.22 23.13
C THR A 217 17.79 -0.90 21.87
N ALA A 218 16.49 -1.21 21.85
CA ALA A 218 15.61 -0.87 20.76
C ALA A 218 15.16 0.60 20.81
N TYR A 219 14.98 1.14 22.02
CA TYR A 219 14.62 2.54 22.24
C TYR A 219 15.19 3.08 23.56
N THR A 220 15.66 4.33 23.53
CA THR A 220 15.97 5.17 24.68
C THR A 220 15.75 6.64 24.34
N SER A 221 15.55 7.48 25.35
CA SER A 221 15.60 8.94 25.23
C SER A 221 16.34 9.56 26.42
N ASP A 222 16.62 10.86 26.36
CA ASP A 222 17.25 11.60 27.47
C ASP A 222 16.21 12.02 28.55
N ALA A 223 14.92 11.81 28.28
CA ALA A 223 13.86 12.09 29.25
C ALA A 223 13.96 11.15 30.46
N ALA A 224 14.19 11.73 31.65
CA ALA A 224 14.53 10.99 32.86
C ALA A 224 13.56 9.86 33.26
N ASP A 225 12.26 10.03 32.99
CA ASP A 225 11.21 9.09 33.38
C ASP A 225 10.75 8.19 32.22
N ALA A 226 11.35 8.34 31.02
CA ALA A 226 10.94 7.58 29.85
C ALA A 226 11.40 6.12 29.97
N PRO A 227 10.53 5.14 29.71
CA PRO A 227 10.94 3.75 29.71
C PRO A 227 11.90 3.47 28.55
N LYS A 228 12.92 2.66 28.82
CA LYS A 228 13.81 2.11 27.80
C LYS A 228 13.23 0.80 27.29
N VAL A 229 13.45 0.49 26.02
CA VAL A 229 13.06 -0.79 25.42
C VAL A 229 14.30 -1.56 25.01
N GLN A 230 14.35 -2.84 25.36
CA GLN A 230 15.39 -3.77 24.97
C GLN A 230 14.78 -4.98 24.26
N ILE A 231 15.50 -5.51 23.29
CA ILE A 231 15.16 -6.76 22.60
C ILE A 231 16.31 -7.76 22.73
N ARG A 232 15.97 -9.04 22.80
CA ARG A 232 16.91 -10.16 22.72
C ARG A 232 16.67 -10.94 21.44
N THR A 233 17.75 -11.24 20.73
CA THR A 233 17.73 -12.04 19.52
C THR A 233 18.56 -13.31 19.74
N ALA A 234 18.04 -14.46 19.31
CA ALA A 234 18.71 -15.74 19.43
C ALA A 234 18.68 -16.48 18.07
N PRO A 235 19.61 -17.41 17.79
CA PRO A 235 19.56 -18.19 16.57
C PRO A 235 18.20 -18.87 16.40
N VAL A 236 17.67 -18.91 15.18
CA VAL A 236 16.63 -19.87 14.85
C VAL A 236 17.20 -21.27 15.10
N PRO A 237 16.45 -22.21 15.71
CA PRO A 237 16.96 -23.57 15.93
C PRO A 237 17.54 -24.17 14.65
N ASP A 238 18.73 -24.76 14.78
CA ASP A 238 19.54 -25.34 13.69
C ASP A 238 20.01 -24.37 12.59
N SER A 239 19.82 -23.06 12.75
CA SER A 239 20.32 -22.02 11.84
C SER A 239 21.61 -21.38 12.33
N GLN A 240 22.54 -21.13 11.40
CA GLN A 240 23.75 -20.33 11.64
C GLN A 240 23.69 -18.93 10.99
N SER A 241 22.61 -18.63 10.28
CA SER A 241 22.51 -17.43 9.45
C SER A 241 21.26 -16.58 9.69
N ALA A 242 20.27 -17.10 10.42
CA ALA A 242 19.04 -16.39 10.78
C ALA A 242 18.81 -16.44 12.29
N SER A 243 18.52 -15.30 12.89
CA SER A 243 18.12 -15.20 14.29
C SER A 243 16.63 -14.88 14.41
N MET A 244 16.08 -14.78 15.61
CA MET A 244 14.69 -14.35 15.85
C MET A 244 14.63 -13.57 17.15
N VAL A 245 13.65 -12.68 17.28
CA VAL A 245 13.41 -11.96 18.55
C VAL A 245 12.80 -12.93 19.55
N THR A 246 13.52 -13.21 20.64
CA THR A 246 13.10 -14.16 21.69
C THR A 246 12.71 -13.49 23.00
N ALA A 247 13.04 -12.21 23.19
CA ALA A 247 12.56 -11.46 24.33
C ALA A 247 12.43 -9.97 24.05
N ALA A 248 11.52 -9.33 24.78
CA ALA A 248 11.35 -7.88 24.84
C ALA A 248 11.26 -7.45 26.30
N ALA A 249 11.88 -6.33 26.65
CA ALA A 249 11.75 -5.75 27.99
C ALA A 249 11.60 -4.23 27.91
N VAL A 250 10.79 -3.68 28.81
CA VAL A 250 10.52 -2.25 28.90
C VAL A 250 10.53 -1.76 30.35
N GLY A 251 11.13 -0.61 30.61
CA GLY A 251 11.03 0.03 31.93
C GLY A 251 12.11 1.04 32.30
N THR A 252 12.08 1.47 33.56
CA THR A 252 12.98 2.47 34.19
C THR A 252 13.67 1.88 35.42
N GLY A 253 14.71 1.08 35.21
CA GLY A 253 15.47 0.46 36.30
C GLY A 253 14.70 -0.68 36.96
N ASP A 254 14.30 -0.50 38.23
CA ASP A 254 13.64 -1.55 39.02
C ASP A 254 12.17 -1.76 38.63
N GLU A 255 11.52 -0.75 38.04
CA GLU A 255 10.17 -0.85 37.50
C GLU A 255 10.26 -1.25 36.02
N ARG A 256 10.02 -2.54 35.74
CA ARG A 256 10.23 -3.14 34.43
C ARG A 256 9.31 -4.32 34.16
N VAL A 257 9.00 -4.55 32.90
CA VAL A 257 8.26 -5.72 32.41
C VAL A 257 9.13 -6.42 31.36
N ALA A 258 9.24 -7.75 31.46
CA ALA A 258 9.96 -8.56 30.48
C ALA A 258 9.10 -9.70 29.96
N PHE A 259 9.13 -9.88 28.65
CA PHE A 259 8.51 -10.93 27.85
C PHE A 259 9.62 -11.83 27.33
N VAL A 260 9.63 -13.12 27.70
CA VAL A 260 10.69 -14.06 27.30
C VAL A 260 10.07 -15.32 26.74
N VAL A 261 10.39 -15.64 25.48
CA VAL A 261 10.06 -16.90 24.83
C VAL A 261 11.20 -17.89 25.05
N ASP A 262 10.89 -19.03 25.65
CA ASP A 262 11.79 -20.17 25.77
C ASP A 262 11.08 -21.44 25.29
N ASN A 263 11.67 -22.15 24.33
CA ASN A 263 11.07 -23.32 23.68
C ASN A 263 9.60 -23.14 23.24
N GLY A 264 9.27 -21.96 22.73
CA GLY A 264 7.92 -21.61 22.26
C GLY A 264 6.91 -21.28 23.37
N GLN A 265 7.34 -21.22 24.64
CA GLN A 265 6.52 -20.78 25.76
C GLN A 265 6.88 -19.34 26.16
N LEU A 266 5.89 -18.44 26.13
CA LEU A 266 6.06 -17.07 26.63
C LEU A 266 5.93 -17.03 28.15
N THR A 267 6.84 -16.31 28.80
CA THR A 267 6.75 -15.90 30.20
C THR A 267 6.77 -14.38 30.31
N ILE A 268 5.97 -13.84 31.23
CA ILE A 268 5.91 -12.41 31.55
C ILE A 268 6.37 -12.25 33.00
N SER A 269 7.27 -11.30 33.23
CA SER A 269 7.77 -10.98 34.57
C SER A 269 7.79 -9.48 34.83
N HIS A 270 7.70 -9.11 36.10
CA HIS A 270 7.67 -7.72 36.56
C HIS A 270 8.69 -7.44 37.66
N GLY A 271 9.20 -6.21 37.65
CA GLY A 271 10.06 -5.65 38.68
C GLY A 271 11.51 -6.15 38.64
N ALA A 272 12.34 -5.58 39.51
CA ALA A 272 13.76 -5.95 39.64
C ALA A 272 13.97 -7.45 39.94
N LYS A 273 13.04 -8.07 40.65
CA LYS A 273 13.07 -9.49 41.02
C LYS A 273 12.49 -10.44 39.97
N HIS A 274 11.94 -9.92 38.87
CA HIS A 274 11.29 -10.71 37.82
C HIS A 274 10.21 -11.66 38.37
N GLU A 275 9.30 -11.12 39.18
CA GLU A 275 8.17 -11.87 39.69
C GLU A 275 7.24 -12.22 38.52
N ALA A 276 6.83 -13.49 38.41
CA ALA A 276 6.01 -13.96 37.30
C ALA A 276 4.62 -13.32 37.33
N VAL A 277 4.13 -12.93 36.16
CA VAL A 277 2.82 -12.31 35.98
C VAL A 277 2.01 -13.12 34.98
N THR A 278 0.76 -13.41 35.32
CA THR A 278 -0.21 -14.02 34.41
C THR A 278 -1.22 -12.97 33.97
N ILE A 279 -1.39 -12.81 32.66
CA ILE A 279 -2.37 -11.91 32.05
C ILE A 279 -3.32 -12.74 31.20
N ASP A 280 -4.57 -12.84 31.62
CA ASP A 280 -5.58 -13.58 30.88
C ASP A 280 -6.02 -12.81 29.63
N ARG A 281 -6.34 -13.52 28.55
CA ARG A 281 -6.84 -12.90 27.33
C ARG A 281 -8.14 -12.14 27.59
N GLY A 282 -8.23 -10.92 27.09
CA GLY A 282 -9.35 -10.00 27.31
C GLY A 282 -9.29 -9.27 28.66
N SER A 283 -8.19 -9.43 29.41
CA SER A 283 -7.99 -8.76 30.70
C SER A 283 -6.90 -7.70 30.63
N THR A 284 -6.97 -6.78 31.59
CA THR A 284 -5.93 -5.80 31.88
C THR A 284 -5.53 -5.96 33.35
N THR A 285 -4.23 -6.07 33.60
CA THR A 285 -3.65 -6.11 34.95
C THR A 285 -2.89 -4.84 35.21
N THR A 286 -3.14 -4.21 36.35
CA THR A 286 -2.32 -3.10 36.85
C THR A 286 -1.21 -3.65 37.73
N LEU A 287 0.02 -3.38 37.35
CA LEU A 287 1.23 -3.71 38.08
C LEU A 287 1.62 -2.54 39.01
N PRO A 288 2.53 -2.76 39.98
CA PRO A 288 3.17 -1.68 40.72
C PRO A 288 3.70 -0.57 39.79
N GLY A 289 3.90 0.63 40.33
CA GLY A 289 4.33 1.78 39.53
C GLY A 289 3.25 2.37 38.62
N GLY A 290 2.04 1.79 38.55
CA GLY A 290 0.94 2.26 37.72
C GLY A 290 1.01 1.78 36.26
N VAL A 291 1.92 0.86 35.95
CA VAL A 291 2.02 0.20 34.65
C VAL A 291 0.82 -0.72 34.48
N THR A 292 0.20 -0.72 33.30
CA THR A 292 -0.85 -1.69 32.97
C THR A 292 -0.41 -2.59 31.82
N VAL A 293 -0.76 -3.86 31.91
CA VAL A 293 -0.52 -4.84 30.84
C VAL A 293 -1.87 -5.43 30.46
N SER A 294 -2.22 -5.33 29.18
CA SER A 294 -3.43 -5.94 28.62
C SER A 294 -3.07 -7.04 27.65
N ALA A 295 -3.93 -8.05 27.55
CA ALA A 295 -3.77 -9.13 26.58
C ALA A 295 -5.02 -9.26 25.70
N ALA A 296 -4.81 -9.34 24.39
CA ALA A 296 -5.83 -9.61 23.38
C ALA A 296 -5.48 -10.87 22.57
N ALA A 297 -6.43 -11.37 21.78
CA ALA A 297 -6.06 -12.33 20.73
C ALA A 297 -5.13 -11.61 19.74
N ALA A 298 -4.02 -12.24 19.37
CA ALA A 298 -3.20 -11.72 18.29
C ALA A 298 -4.02 -11.73 16.97
N GLY A 299 -3.73 -10.80 16.05
CA GLY A 299 -4.43 -10.73 14.76
C GLY A 299 -4.27 -12.01 13.93
N GLU A 300 -5.05 -12.18 12.85
CA GLU A 300 -5.14 -13.43 12.04
C GLU A 300 -3.79 -14.00 11.55
N VAL A 301 -2.75 -13.18 11.52
CA VAL A 301 -1.39 -13.50 11.06
C VAL A 301 -0.51 -14.10 12.17
N PHE A 302 -0.87 -13.91 13.44
CA PHE A 302 -0.08 -14.29 14.61
C PHE A 302 -0.77 -15.43 15.37
N VAL A 303 0.02 -16.36 15.90
CA VAL A 303 -0.47 -17.43 16.77
C VAL A 303 -0.22 -17.05 18.22
N GLY A 304 -1.29 -16.79 18.98
CA GLY A 304 -1.20 -16.56 20.42
C GLY A 304 -1.89 -15.28 20.88
N ASN A 305 -1.25 -14.57 21.79
CA ASN A 305 -1.73 -13.31 22.35
C ASN A 305 -0.95 -12.10 21.81
N SER A 306 -1.63 -10.96 21.77
CA SER A 306 -1.02 -9.65 21.65
C SER A 306 -1.06 -8.96 23.00
N TYR A 307 0.06 -8.39 23.42
CA TYR A 307 0.20 -7.71 24.70
C TYR A 307 0.48 -6.22 24.48
N THR A 308 -0.25 -5.37 25.20
CA THR A 308 0.03 -3.94 25.27
C THR A 308 0.40 -3.56 26.69
N VAL A 309 1.61 -3.04 26.87
CA VAL A 309 2.06 -2.42 28.12
C VAL A 309 1.86 -0.92 28.01
N HIS A 310 1.03 -0.34 28.87
CA HIS A 310 0.90 1.11 29.00
C HIS A 310 1.72 1.59 30.20
N TRP A 311 2.59 2.55 29.94
CA TRP A 311 3.40 3.21 30.95
C TRP A 311 2.72 4.50 31.44
N PRO A 312 2.91 4.90 32.71
CA PRO A 312 2.28 6.13 33.26
C PRO A 312 2.60 7.42 32.51
N ASP A 313 3.72 7.48 31.79
CA ASP A 313 4.11 8.65 31.00
C ASP A 313 3.36 8.74 29.65
N GLY A 314 2.55 7.72 29.32
CA GLY A 314 1.83 7.60 28.04
C GLY A 314 2.56 6.80 26.97
N SER A 315 3.73 6.23 27.28
CA SER A 315 4.43 5.31 26.38
C SER A 315 3.74 3.94 26.32
N GLU A 316 3.79 3.27 25.18
CA GLU A 316 3.17 1.97 24.96
C GLU A 316 4.16 1.00 24.29
N LEU A 317 4.30 -0.22 24.83
CA LEU A 317 4.98 -1.34 24.17
C LEU A 317 3.92 -2.31 23.67
N TYR A 318 4.06 -2.74 22.41
CA TYR A 318 3.26 -3.81 21.81
C TYR A 318 4.14 -5.03 21.57
N VAL A 319 3.67 -6.20 22.01
CA VAL A 319 4.35 -7.48 21.86
C VAL A 319 3.36 -8.49 21.30
N ASP A 320 3.54 -8.90 20.05
CA ASP A 320 2.74 -9.96 19.44
C ASP A 320 3.51 -11.29 19.48
N GLU A 321 2.86 -12.33 20.00
CA GLU A 321 3.39 -13.70 19.92
C GLU A 321 3.31 -14.22 18.49
N SER A 322 4.40 -14.81 18.00
CA SER A 322 4.43 -15.56 16.73
C SER A 322 4.70 -17.05 16.95
N GLY A 323 4.31 -17.56 18.14
CA GLY A 323 4.54 -18.96 18.54
C GLY A 323 6.02 -19.33 18.51
N PHE A 324 6.37 -20.40 17.80
CA PHE A 324 7.76 -20.86 17.65
C PHE A 324 8.69 -19.81 17.02
N TRP A 325 8.14 -18.82 16.30
CA TRP A 325 8.93 -17.83 15.55
C TRP A 325 9.26 -16.57 16.36
N GLY A 326 9.04 -16.61 17.67
CA GLY A 326 9.44 -15.56 18.60
C GLY A 326 8.40 -14.45 18.74
N LEU A 327 8.89 -13.22 18.83
CA LEU A 327 8.08 -12.03 19.12
C LEU A 327 8.16 -11.02 17.98
N ARG A 328 7.05 -10.32 17.75
CA ARG A 328 7.07 -9.00 17.11
C ARG A 328 6.97 -7.93 18.17
N VAL A 329 7.82 -6.92 18.09
CA VAL A 329 7.94 -5.87 19.11
C VAL A 329 7.84 -4.51 18.45
N SER A 330 6.97 -3.65 18.97
CA SER A 330 6.79 -2.26 18.52
C SER A 330 6.66 -1.34 19.73
N PHE A 331 7.10 -0.10 19.61
CA PHE A 331 7.07 0.85 20.72
C PHE A 331 6.59 2.24 20.29
N ALA A 332 5.67 2.81 21.06
CA ALA A 332 5.18 4.17 20.88
C ALA A 332 5.55 5.01 22.12
N PRO A 333 6.61 5.84 22.06
CA PRO A 333 6.95 6.71 23.18
C PRO A 333 5.89 7.79 23.42
N SER A 334 5.86 8.29 24.66
CA SER A 334 5.16 9.52 25.02
C SER A 334 5.69 10.73 24.25
N ASP A 335 4.88 11.78 24.12
CA ASP A 335 5.31 13.03 23.45
C ASP A 335 6.55 13.65 24.12
N LYS A 336 6.64 13.54 25.45
CA LYS A 336 7.81 13.99 26.23
C LYS A 336 9.06 13.20 25.83
N ALA A 337 8.95 11.87 25.79
CA ALA A 337 10.09 11.01 25.46
C ALA A 337 10.51 11.18 23.99
N LYS A 338 9.54 11.34 23.07
CA LYS A 338 9.77 11.65 21.65
C LYS A 338 10.44 13.02 21.46
N GLY A 339 10.15 13.99 22.32
CA GLY A 339 10.75 15.33 22.27
C GLY A 339 12.19 15.43 22.79
N ASP A 340 12.73 14.38 23.42
CA ASP A 340 14.00 14.46 24.16
C ASP A 340 15.05 13.46 23.65
N LYS A 341 15.55 13.70 22.44
CA LYS A 341 16.58 12.90 21.75
C LYS A 341 16.31 11.38 21.76
N PRO A 342 15.13 10.93 21.31
CA PRO A 342 14.87 9.51 21.11
C PRO A 342 15.89 8.90 20.13
N ARG A 343 16.31 7.66 20.41
CA ARG A 343 17.30 6.91 19.62
C ARG A 343 17.31 5.44 20.01
N GLY A 344 17.81 4.58 19.14
CA GLY A 344 17.93 3.13 19.36
C GLY A 344 17.80 2.40 18.03
N LEU A 345 17.58 1.08 18.08
CA LEU A 345 17.28 0.32 16.85
C LEU A 345 16.01 0.83 16.15
N PHE A 346 15.04 1.39 16.86
CA PHE A 346 13.81 1.94 16.26
C PHE A 346 13.95 3.33 15.62
N GLY A 347 15.18 3.86 15.55
CA GLY A 347 15.48 5.13 14.88
C GLY A 347 15.45 6.34 15.79
N THR A 348 15.43 7.54 15.20
CA THR A 348 15.44 8.85 15.87
C THR A 348 14.06 9.49 15.97
N LEU A 349 13.03 8.92 15.32
CA LEU A 349 11.63 9.33 15.45
C LEU A 349 11.38 10.82 15.15
N ASN A 350 12.24 11.45 14.35
CA ASN A 350 12.22 12.87 14.04
C ASN A 350 11.61 13.17 12.65
N GLY A 351 11.29 12.14 11.89
CA GLY A 351 10.72 12.21 10.54
C GLY A 351 11.75 12.15 9.40
N ASP A 352 13.04 11.98 9.68
CA ASP A 352 14.11 11.84 8.69
C ASP A 352 14.78 10.46 8.78
N PRO A 353 14.45 9.53 7.86
CA PRO A 353 15.03 8.19 7.90
C PRO A 353 16.55 8.20 7.66
N ALA A 354 17.15 9.27 7.11
CA ALA A 354 18.58 9.32 6.81
C ALA A 354 19.48 9.36 8.07
N ASP A 355 18.94 9.73 9.23
CA ASP A 355 19.67 9.77 10.49
C ASP A 355 19.25 8.68 11.50
N ASP A 356 18.35 7.78 11.12
CA ASP A 356 17.84 6.72 11.99
C ASP A 356 18.93 5.77 12.50
N LEU A 357 20.01 5.57 11.73
CA LEU A 357 21.16 4.78 12.17
C LEU A 357 22.14 5.62 13.03
N THR A 358 21.59 6.39 13.96
CA THR A 358 22.35 7.15 14.96
C THR A 358 22.81 6.23 16.08
N ARG A 359 24.12 6.20 16.33
CA ARG A 359 24.76 5.43 17.39
C ARG A 359 24.55 6.10 18.77
N PRO A 360 24.80 5.39 19.89
CA PRO A 360 24.73 5.99 21.23
C PRO A 360 25.67 7.20 21.42
N ASP A 361 26.79 7.23 20.69
CA ASP A 361 27.77 8.31 20.71
C ASP A 361 27.41 9.50 19.79
N GLY A 362 26.24 9.46 19.15
CA GLY A 362 25.72 10.51 18.27
C GLY A 362 26.26 10.47 16.83
N ARG A 363 27.13 9.52 16.47
CA ARG A 363 27.57 9.35 15.08
C ARG A 363 26.51 8.62 14.26
N VAL A 364 26.27 9.10 13.04
CA VAL A 364 25.32 8.48 12.09
C VAL A 364 26.06 7.52 11.17
N VAL A 365 25.57 6.28 11.06
CA VAL A 365 26.00 5.34 10.01
C VAL A 365 25.12 5.61 8.77
N PRO A 366 25.68 5.81 7.56
CA PRO A 366 24.86 6.09 6.38
C PRO A 366 23.88 4.94 6.10
N VAL A 367 22.61 5.26 5.84
CA VAL A 367 21.53 4.26 5.61
C VAL A 367 21.72 3.39 4.37
N ASN A 368 22.55 3.82 3.42
CA ASN A 368 22.92 3.06 2.23
C ASN A 368 24.22 2.24 2.42
N SER A 369 24.69 2.11 3.66
CA SER A 369 25.84 1.27 3.98
C SER A 369 25.51 -0.21 3.74
N PRO A 370 26.50 -1.04 3.36
CA PRO A 370 26.33 -2.49 3.33
C PRO A 370 25.85 -3.07 4.67
N ASP A 371 25.06 -4.15 4.65
CA ASP A 371 24.45 -4.73 5.86
C ASP A 371 25.48 -5.14 6.91
N ASP A 372 26.66 -5.62 6.51
CA ASP A 372 27.75 -5.94 7.43
C ASP A 372 28.31 -4.71 8.14
N VAL A 373 28.32 -3.56 7.47
CA VAL A 373 28.66 -2.26 8.05
C VAL A 373 27.58 -1.80 9.01
N ILE A 374 26.30 -1.89 8.64
CA ILE A 374 25.18 -1.55 9.54
C ILE A 374 25.24 -2.41 10.81
N ARG A 375 25.41 -3.73 10.67
CA ARG A 375 25.54 -4.64 11.81
C ARG A 375 26.74 -4.34 12.69
N SER A 376 27.93 -4.20 12.11
CA SER A 376 29.17 -4.03 12.88
C SER A 376 29.36 -2.63 13.47
N GLN A 377 28.85 -1.58 12.82
CA GLN A 377 29.05 -0.20 13.28
C GLN A 377 27.86 0.42 14.00
N PHE A 378 26.63 0.00 13.67
CA PHE A 378 25.41 0.49 14.29
C PHE A 378 24.81 -0.54 15.25
N GLY A 379 24.46 -1.75 14.78
CA GLY A 379 23.84 -2.78 15.63
C GLY A 379 24.71 -3.16 16.84
N ASP A 380 26.00 -3.40 16.61
CA ASP A 380 26.97 -3.73 17.66
C ASP A 380 27.19 -2.59 18.67
N ALA A 381 26.95 -1.34 18.27
CA ALA A 381 27.05 -0.19 19.16
C ALA A 381 25.86 -0.11 20.14
N TRP A 382 24.73 -0.73 19.81
CA TRP A 382 23.51 -0.76 20.62
C TRP A 382 23.38 -1.98 21.53
N ARG A 383 24.39 -2.86 21.57
CA ARG A 383 24.44 -3.98 22.53
C ARG A 383 24.42 -3.48 23.96
N ILE A 384 23.64 -4.14 24.82
CA ILE A 384 23.55 -3.79 26.23
C ILE A 384 24.66 -4.49 27.05
N SER A 385 25.07 -3.85 28.13
CA SER A 385 25.87 -4.48 29.18
C SER A 385 24.98 -5.12 30.26
N GLN A 386 25.56 -6.01 31.07
CA GLN A 386 24.82 -6.67 32.15
C GLN A 386 24.20 -5.68 33.15
N GLY A 387 24.87 -4.57 33.43
CA GLY A 387 24.38 -3.54 34.35
C GLY A 387 23.21 -2.71 33.79
N GLU A 388 23.01 -2.74 32.48
CA GLU A 388 21.92 -2.03 31.79
C GLU A 388 20.70 -2.94 31.56
N SER A 389 20.85 -4.25 31.76
CA SER A 389 19.84 -5.22 31.32
C SER A 389 18.54 -5.15 32.12
N LEU A 390 17.44 -5.18 31.38
CA LEU A 390 16.07 -5.28 31.87
C LEU A 390 15.55 -6.73 31.88
N PHE A 391 16.36 -7.72 31.49
CA PHE A 391 15.93 -9.10 31.33
C PHE A 391 16.19 -9.97 32.57
N PRO A 392 15.36 -11.02 32.80
CA PRO A 392 15.69 -12.08 33.73
C PRO A 392 16.80 -12.98 33.19
N TYR A 393 17.63 -13.49 34.10
CA TYR A 393 18.70 -14.47 33.83
C TYR A 393 18.61 -15.63 34.83
N SER A 394 18.68 -16.86 34.33
CA SER A 394 18.81 -18.05 35.19
C SER A 394 20.20 -18.07 35.86
N PRO A 395 20.40 -18.86 36.93
CA PRO A 395 21.70 -19.01 37.55
C PRO A 395 22.80 -19.36 36.52
N GLY A 396 23.86 -18.54 36.49
CA GLY A 396 24.97 -18.70 35.54
C GLY A 396 24.77 -18.07 34.16
N GLN A 397 23.61 -17.48 33.88
CA GLN A 397 23.37 -16.72 32.65
C GLN A 397 23.71 -15.23 32.83
N SER A 398 24.10 -14.60 31.73
CA SER A 398 24.34 -13.15 31.60
C SER A 398 24.11 -12.70 30.16
N THR A 399 24.28 -11.41 29.87
CA THR A 399 24.33 -10.87 28.50
C THR A 399 25.31 -11.63 27.60
N ASP A 400 26.39 -12.18 28.18
CA ASP A 400 27.39 -12.96 27.44
C ASP A 400 26.84 -14.30 26.96
N THR A 401 25.91 -14.91 27.71
CA THR A 401 25.26 -16.18 27.33
C THR A 401 24.39 -16.02 26.08
N PHE A 402 23.83 -14.82 25.90
CA PHE A 402 22.97 -14.49 24.77
C PHE A 402 23.71 -13.73 23.66
N THR A 403 25.03 -13.58 23.76
CA THR A 403 25.84 -12.88 22.77
C THR A 403 26.67 -13.83 21.93
N ASN A 404 26.46 -13.83 20.62
CA ASN A 404 27.35 -14.47 19.66
C ASN A 404 27.74 -13.47 18.57
N ARG A 405 28.95 -12.89 18.70
CA ARG A 405 29.48 -11.91 17.74
C ARG A 405 29.94 -12.52 16.42
N ALA A 406 30.06 -13.85 16.33
CA ALA A 406 30.36 -14.55 15.09
C ALA A 406 29.10 -14.82 14.23
N PHE A 407 27.91 -14.46 14.73
CA PHE A 407 26.63 -14.64 14.06
C PHE A 407 26.19 -13.33 13.36
N PRO A 408 25.58 -13.39 12.17
CA PRO A 408 25.35 -14.57 11.34
C PRO A 408 26.62 -15.03 10.61
N VAL A 409 26.73 -16.34 10.39
CA VAL A 409 27.76 -16.90 9.51
C VAL A 409 27.37 -16.63 8.06
N PRO A 410 28.26 -16.05 7.22
CA PRO A 410 27.97 -15.83 5.80
C PRO A 410 27.58 -17.13 5.11
N ARG A 411 26.52 -17.10 4.29
CA ARG A 411 26.04 -18.25 3.53
C ARG A 411 26.08 -17.98 2.02
N PRO A 412 26.18 -19.03 1.19
CA PRO A 412 25.92 -18.91 -0.25
C PRO A 412 24.49 -18.43 -0.50
N PRO A 413 24.26 -17.66 -1.57
CA PRO A 413 22.90 -17.28 -1.97
C PRO A 413 22.05 -18.51 -2.31
N PHE A 414 20.75 -18.38 -2.10
CA PHE A 414 19.77 -19.38 -2.54
C PHE A 414 19.75 -19.52 -4.06
N SER A 415 19.29 -20.67 -4.57
CA SER A 415 19.07 -20.83 -6.00
C SER A 415 17.90 -19.94 -6.46
N PRO A 416 17.88 -19.48 -7.72
CA PRO A 416 16.80 -18.65 -8.26
C PRO A 416 15.41 -19.25 -8.04
N ALA A 417 15.28 -20.57 -8.25
CA ALA A 417 14.00 -21.27 -8.06
C ALA A 417 13.44 -21.16 -6.64
N VAL A 418 14.31 -21.21 -5.61
CA VAL A 418 13.89 -21.05 -4.20
C VAL A 418 13.46 -19.62 -3.93
N THR A 419 14.25 -18.64 -4.40
CA THR A 419 13.92 -17.22 -4.19
C THR A 419 12.68 -16.78 -4.96
N ASP A 420 12.42 -17.35 -6.15
CA ASP A 420 11.24 -17.05 -6.95
C ASP A 420 9.97 -17.61 -6.30
N GLN A 421 10.04 -18.83 -5.78
CA GLN A 421 8.95 -19.43 -5.02
C GLN A 421 8.65 -18.61 -3.75
N ALA A 422 9.68 -18.24 -2.98
CA ALA A 422 9.53 -17.41 -1.78
C ALA A 422 8.94 -16.04 -2.12
N ARG A 423 9.40 -15.42 -3.21
CA ARG A 423 8.87 -14.14 -3.71
C ARG A 423 7.40 -14.25 -4.06
N GLN A 424 6.97 -15.33 -4.71
CA GLN A 424 5.56 -15.55 -5.01
C GLN A 424 4.72 -15.66 -3.73
N VAL A 425 5.21 -16.35 -2.70
CA VAL A 425 4.53 -16.44 -1.39
C VAL A 425 4.39 -15.06 -0.76
N CYS A 426 5.47 -14.28 -0.73
CA CYS A 426 5.50 -12.94 -0.15
C CYS A 426 4.57 -11.94 -0.87
N THR A 427 4.62 -11.90 -2.20
CA THR A 427 3.74 -11.01 -2.97
C THR A 427 2.28 -11.44 -2.86
N SER A 428 2.00 -12.75 -2.83
CA SER A 428 0.62 -13.25 -2.62
C SER A 428 0.07 -12.92 -1.24
N ALA A 429 0.92 -12.81 -0.22
CA ALA A 429 0.53 -12.37 1.12
C ALA A 429 0.26 -10.85 1.22
N GLY A 430 0.58 -10.09 0.16
CA GLY A 430 0.40 -8.63 0.12
C GLY A 430 1.59 -7.84 0.66
N VAL A 431 2.80 -8.41 0.66
CA VAL A 431 4.03 -7.68 1.01
C VAL A 431 4.33 -6.64 -0.07
N ILE A 432 4.53 -5.39 0.34
CA ILE A 432 4.84 -4.26 -0.55
C ILE A 432 6.09 -3.53 -0.07
N GLY A 433 6.83 -2.90 -1.00
CA GLY A 433 8.11 -2.26 -0.73
C GLY A 433 9.30 -3.22 -0.89
N ASP A 434 10.34 -2.80 -1.63
CA ASP A 434 11.45 -3.68 -2.02
C ASP A 434 12.22 -4.25 -0.83
N ALA A 435 12.44 -3.45 0.22
CA ALA A 435 13.15 -3.89 1.42
C ALA A 435 12.35 -4.91 2.24
N ILE A 436 11.04 -4.67 2.48
CA ILE A 436 10.19 -5.63 3.20
C ILE A 436 9.97 -6.90 2.38
N LEU A 437 9.87 -6.77 1.05
CA LEU A 437 9.80 -7.93 0.16
C LEU A 437 11.10 -8.74 0.18
N ALA A 438 12.26 -8.11 0.17
CA ALA A 438 13.55 -8.79 0.28
C ALA A 438 13.68 -9.53 1.62
N ALA A 439 13.30 -8.87 2.72
CA ALA A 439 13.20 -9.45 4.06
C ALA A 439 12.32 -10.70 4.07
N CYS A 440 11.07 -10.58 3.59
CA CYS A 440 10.15 -11.71 3.48
C CYS A 440 10.71 -12.87 2.63
N VAL A 441 11.32 -12.56 1.49
CA VAL A 441 11.92 -13.59 0.62
C VAL A 441 13.03 -14.33 1.34
N PHE A 442 13.85 -13.63 2.12
CA PHE A 442 14.91 -14.24 2.91
C PHE A 442 14.35 -15.16 4.00
N ASP A 443 13.38 -14.67 4.77
CA ASP A 443 12.67 -15.40 5.82
C ASP A 443 12.07 -16.71 5.27
N VAL A 444 11.29 -16.62 4.18
CA VAL A 444 10.61 -17.78 3.57
C VAL A 444 11.61 -18.72 2.89
N SER A 445 12.67 -18.20 2.27
CA SER A 445 13.72 -19.05 1.67
C SER A 445 14.52 -19.80 2.72
N THR A 446 14.77 -19.18 3.88
CA THR A 446 15.54 -19.77 4.98
C THR A 446 14.75 -20.80 5.76
N THR A 447 13.49 -20.52 6.03
CA THR A 447 12.66 -21.34 6.94
C THR A 447 11.70 -22.27 6.22
N GLY A 448 11.36 -21.98 4.96
CA GLY A 448 10.29 -22.65 4.23
C GLY A 448 8.88 -22.33 4.75
N ASN A 449 8.73 -21.36 5.67
CA ASN A 449 7.47 -21.09 6.35
C ASN A 449 6.70 -19.91 5.73
N PRO A 450 5.51 -20.13 5.12
CA PRO A 450 4.71 -19.05 4.54
C PRO A 450 4.08 -18.11 5.58
N ALA A 451 4.00 -18.48 6.87
CA ALA A 451 3.43 -17.60 7.89
C ALA A 451 4.22 -16.29 8.07
N LEU A 452 5.54 -16.33 7.85
CA LEU A 452 6.40 -15.15 7.92
C LEU A 452 6.03 -14.09 6.85
N ALA A 453 5.49 -14.52 5.71
CA ALA A 453 4.98 -13.62 4.69
C ALA A 453 3.77 -12.83 5.15
N GLY A 454 2.90 -13.43 5.97
CA GLY A 454 1.80 -12.70 6.60
C GLY A 454 2.30 -11.60 7.54
N THR A 455 3.32 -11.90 8.34
CA THR A 455 3.94 -10.92 9.27
C THR A 455 4.55 -9.76 8.50
N ALA A 456 5.34 -10.06 7.47
CA ALA A 456 5.93 -9.04 6.60
C ALA A 456 4.85 -8.20 5.89
N ALA A 457 3.72 -8.80 5.49
CA ALA A 457 2.63 -8.08 4.87
C ALA A 457 1.91 -7.15 5.86
N GLN A 458 1.75 -7.58 7.12
CA GLN A 458 1.22 -6.72 8.18
C GLN A 458 2.15 -5.53 8.44
N VAL A 459 3.46 -5.76 8.54
CA VAL A 459 4.45 -4.69 8.66
C VAL A 459 4.39 -3.76 7.44
N SER A 460 4.27 -4.31 6.24
CA SER A 460 4.13 -3.51 5.00
C SER A 460 2.94 -2.56 5.06
N ARG A 461 1.80 -3.01 5.61
CA ARG A 461 0.60 -2.19 5.80
C ARG A 461 0.75 -1.10 6.87
N GLU A 462 1.61 -1.32 7.85
CA GLU A 462 1.82 -0.40 8.98
C GLU A 462 2.96 0.61 8.72
N GLN A 463 3.93 0.21 7.91
CA GLN A 463 5.08 1.00 7.47
C GLN A 463 4.80 1.84 6.22
N THR A 464 3.56 1.82 5.74
CA THR A 464 3.02 2.78 4.79
C THR A 464 3.33 4.21 5.26
N ILE A 465 4.44 4.78 4.76
CA ILE A 465 4.91 6.11 5.11
C ILE A 465 3.75 7.09 4.96
N THR A 466 3.52 7.84 6.02
CA THR A 466 2.48 8.84 6.12
C THR A 466 2.81 10.02 5.19
N ALA A 467 2.46 9.91 3.91
CA ALA A 467 2.01 11.10 3.20
C ALA A 467 0.64 11.46 3.80
N VAL A 468 0.63 12.31 4.83
CA VAL A 468 -0.61 12.92 5.30
C VAL A 468 -1.13 13.77 4.15
N ALA A 469 -2.33 13.47 3.70
CA ALA A 469 -3.00 14.29 2.71
C ALA A 469 -3.12 15.74 3.16
N GLY A 470 -2.76 16.67 2.28
CA GLY A 470 -2.94 18.10 2.47
C GLY A 470 -1.73 18.86 3.04
N GLU A 471 -0.61 18.21 3.35
CA GLU A 471 0.65 18.92 3.60
C GLU A 471 1.48 19.00 2.30
N PRO A 472 1.93 20.20 1.87
CA PRO A 472 2.89 20.32 0.79
C PRO A 472 4.24 19.85 1.31
N LEU A 473 4.49 18.55 1.25
CA LEU A 473 5.81 18.02 1.55
C LEU A 473 6.68 18.18 0.29
N ASN A 474 7.74 18.97 0.44
CA ASN A 474 8.97 18.80 -0.32
C ASN A 474 9.59 17.43 0.03
N ALA A 475 8.90 16.33 -0.24
CA ALA A 475 9.41 14.98 0.02
C ALA A 475 10.53 14.68 -0.99
N LYS A 476 11.76 15.07 -0.62
CA LYS A 476 12.96 14.46 -1.15
C LYS A 476 12.92 12.98 -0.76
N GLY A 477 12.91 12.06 -1.72
CA GLY A 477 12.87 10.64 -1.34
C GLY A 477 12.74 9.63 -2.47
N PHE A 478 12.38 10.05 -3.68
CA PHE A 478 12.40 9.16 -4.85
C PHE A 478 13.65 9.40 -5.70
N GLY A 479 14.23 8.35 -6.27
CA GLY A 479 15.49 8.45 -7.00
C GLY A 479 16.15 7.09 -7.23
N PRO A 480 17.31 7.05 -7.90
CA PRO A 480 17.97 5.80 -8.28
C PRO A 480 18.27 4.90 -7.07
N GLY A 481 17.71 3.68 -7.08
CA GLY A 481 17.90 2.69 -6.02
C GLY A 481 16.99 2.90 -4.81
N LEU A 482 16.07 3.86 -4.86
CA LEU A 482 15.12 4.17 -3.78
C LEU A 482 13.74 3.61 -4.09
N SER A 483 12.98 3.33 -3.03
CA SER A 483 11.58 2.92 -3.09
C SER A 483 10.73 3.81 -2.21
N VAL A 484 9.49 4.02 -2.61
CA VAL A 484 8.47 4.76 -1.85
C VAL A 484 7.20 3.91 -1.76
N SER A 485 6.53 3.91 -0.61
CA SER A 485 5.28 3.19 -0.42
C SER A 485 4.33 3.99 0.45
N GLY A 486 3.03 3.85 0.21
CA GLY A 486 2.02 4.72 0.80
C GLY A 486 0.60 4.25 0.53
N ALA A 487 -0.37 4.93 1.15
CA ALA A 487 -1.78 4.86 0.77
C ALA A 487 -2.10 6.07 -0.10
N VAL A 488 -2.98 5.90 -1.08
CA VAL A 488 -3.52 6.99 -1.90
C VAL A 488 -5.04 6.92 -1.86
N HIS A 489 -5.70 8.08 -1.88
CA HIS A 489 -7.16 8.21 -1.93
C HIS A 489 -7.58 9.10 -3.11
N ASN A 490 -8.77 8.87 -3.65
CA ASN A 490 -9.21 9.48 -4.92
C ASN A 490 -9.26 11.01 -4.88
N ASP A 491 -9.50 11.59 -3.70
CA ASP A 491 -9.54 13.03 -3.46
C ASP A 491 -8.17 13.62 -3.10
N GLN A 492 -7.15 12.77 -2.91
CA GLN A 492 -5.87 13.13 -2.29
C GLN A 492 -4.69 12.44 -3.00
N PRO A 493 -4.20 13.01 -4.12
CA PRO A 493 -3.00 12.53 -4.79
C PRO A 493 -1.76 12.61 -3.89
N VAL A 494 -0.86 11.63 -4.00
CA VAL A 494 0.48 11.69 -3.40
C VAL A 494 1.50 12.07 -4.46
N THR A 495 2.43 12.97 -4.12
CA THR A 495 3.48 13.43 -5.05
C THR A 495 4.85 13.37 -4.40
N TYR A 496 5.82 12.81 -5.12
CA TYR A 496 7.25 12.79 -4.76
C TYR A 496 8.06 13.62 -5.74
N GLU A 497 8.90 14.51 -5.22
CA GLU A 497 9.83 15.33 -6.02
C GLU A 497 11.21 14.68 -6.07
N PHE A 498 11.82 14.69 -7.25
CA PHE A 498 13.17 14.16 -7.44
C PHE A 498 13.92 14.85 -8.58
N THR A 499 15.23 14.63 -8.64
CA THR A 499 16.07 15.15 -9.73
C THR A 499 16.64 14.02 -10.58
N ALA A 500 16.65 14.19 -11.89
CA ALA A 500 17.32 13.27 -12.82
C ALA A 500 18.35 14.00 -13.68
N LYS A 501 19.34 13.26 -14.17
CA LYS A 501 20.34 13.75 -15.13
C LYS A 501 19.85 13.52 -16.56
N ALA A 502 20.33 14.34 -17.51
CA ALA A 502 20.09 14.12 -18.92
C ALA A 502 20.62 12.74 -19.36
N GLY A 503 19.79 11.96 -20.05
CA GLY A 503 20.10 10.61 -20.50
C GLY A 503 20.01 9.53 -19.41
N GLN A 504 19.61 9.88 -18.19
CA GLN A 504 19.38 8.90 -17.13
C GLN A 504 18.13 8.07 -17.42
N VAL A 505 18.16 6.79 -17.07
CA VAL A 505 17.04 5.86 -17.28
C VAL A 505 16.65 5.21 -15.94
N ALA A 506 15.35 5.20 -15.65
CA ALA A 506 14.76 4.48 -14.53
C ALA A 506 14.04 3.23 -15.02
N ASP A 507 14.13 2.14 -14.25
CA ASP A 507 13.18 1.02 -14.33
C ASP A 507 12.25 1.11 -13.12
N ILE A 508 11.01 1.51 -13.37
CA ILE A 508 10.02 1.82 -12.33
C ILE A 508 9.13 0.60 -12.12
N ARG A 509 9.24 -0.02 -10.95
CA ARG A 509 8.40 -1.17 -10.57
C ARG A 509 7.31 -0.73 -9.62
N SER A 510 6.13 -1.33 -9.75
CA SER A 510 5.02 -1.03 -8.86
C SER A 510 4.40 -2.30 -8.26
N VAL A 511 4.02 -2.19 -7.00
CA VAL A 511 3.25 -3.20 -6.27
C VAL A 511 2.12 -2.47 -5.58
N CYS A 512 0.92 -3.06 -5.53
CA CYS A 512 -0.20 -2.39 -4.90
C CYS A 512 -1.17 -3.37 -4.25
N THR A 513 -2.04 -2.86 -3.38
CA THR A 513 -3.13 -3.64 -2.80
C THR A 513 -4.40 -2.80 -2.70
N PRO A 514 -5.56 -3.29 -3.20
CA PRO A 514 -5.75 -4.56 -3.91
C PRO A 514 -5.18 -4.54 -5.33
N ALA A 515 -4.61 -5.66 -5.78
CA ALA A 515 -4.03 -5.78 -7.12
C ALA A 515 -5.06 -5.46 -8.22
N GLY A 516 -4.67 -4.63 -9.19
CA GLY A 516 -5.47 -4.36 -10.39
C GLY A 516 -6.64 -3.39 -10.24
N LYS A 517 -6.68 -2.53 -9.20
CA LYS A 517 -7.72 -1.49 -9.05
C LYS A 517 -7.15 -0.09 -8.95
N ASN A 518 -7.77 0.84 -9.68
CA ASN A 518 -7.86 2.32 -9.57
C ASN A 518 -6.65 3.16 -9.14
N ILE A 519 -5.47 2.61 -8.90
CA ILE A 519 -4.25 3.38 -8.63
C ILE A 519 -3.51 3.64 -9.95
N ARG A 520 -3.21 4.92 -10.20
CA ARG A 520 -2.46 5.40 -11.36
C ARG A 520 -1.17 6.06 -10.88
N TYR A 521 -0.09 5.77 -11.58
CA TYR A 521 1.22 6.37 -11.36
C TYR A 521 1.64 7.15 -12.60
N THR A 522 2.12 8.38 -12.42
CA THR A 522 2.66 9.19 -13.52
C THR A 522 3.97 9.83 -13.12
N ILE A 523 4.92 9.89 -14.05
CA ILE A 523 6.15 10.67 -13.90
C ILE A 523 6.10 11.85 -14.87
N SER A 524 6.29 13.06 -14.35
CA SER A 524 6.20 14.31 -15.11
C SER A 524 7.36 15.26 -14.79
N SER A 525 7.66 16.19 -15.69
CA SER A 525 8.51 17.34 -15.38
C SER A 525 7.82 18.22 -14.33
N SER A 526 8.56 18.71 -13.32
CA SER A 526 8.00 19.58 -12.26
C SER A 526 7.56 20.96 -12.78
N THR A 527 7.85 21.29 -14.05
CA THR A 527 7.41 22.52 -14.72
C THR A 527 6.35 22.28 -15.81
N GLY A 528 5.88 21.04 -15.97
CA GLY A 528 4.92 20.63 -17.00
C GLY A 528 3.48 20.52 -16.48
N SER A 529 2.51 20.59 -17.39
CA SER A 529 1.10 20.27 -17.08
C SER A 529 0.91 18.75 -16.95
N PHE A 530 0.04 18.30 -16.03
CA PHE A 530 -0.33 16.89 -15.81
C PHE A 530 -0.85 16.16 -17.07
N ALA A 531 -1.14 16.89 -18.15
CA ALA A 531 -1.70 16.37 -19.39
C ALA A 531 -0.74 15.47 -20.20
N ASP A 532 0.58 15.59 -20.03
CA ASP A 532 1.59 14.84 -20.80
C ASP A 532 2.65 14.21 -19.88
N PRO A 533 2.36 13.05 -19.24
CA PRO A 533 3.35 12.34 -18.44
C PRO A 533 4.45 11.72 -19.33
N ILE A 534 5.70 11.72 -18.85
CA ILE A 534 6.85 11.06 -19.49
C ILE A 534 6.69 9.54 -19.41
N GLY A 535 5.93 9.05 -18.42
CA GLY A 535 5.41 7.69 -18.35
C GLY A 535 4.22 7.63 -17.40
N GLY A 536 3.25 6.76 -17.69
CA GLY A 536 2.17 6.46 -16.76
C GLY A 536 1.48 5.13 -17.05
N VAL A 537 0.96 4.50 -16.00
CA VAL A 537 0.19 3.25 -16.08
C VAL A 537 -1.01 3.31 -15.15
N ASP A 538 -2.12 2.73 -15.60
CA ASP A 538 -3.32 2.50 -14.79
C ASP A 538 -3.30 1.08 -14.25
N GLY A 539 -3.60 0.92 -12.96
CA GLY A 539 -3.78 -0.39 -12.33
C GLY A 539 -2.47 -1.15 -12.15
N CYS A 540 -1.67 -0.76 -11.16
CA CYS A 540 -0.67 -1.61 -10.47
C CYS A 540 0.21 -2.50 -11.36
N THR A 541 0.56 -1.99 -12.53
CA THR A 541 1.50 -2.59 -13.46
C THR A 541 2.82 -1.86 -13.35
N ASP A 542 3.91 -2.53 -13.73
CA ASP A 542 5.20 -1.85 -13.79
C ASP A 542 5.13 -0.73 -14.83
N LEU A 543 5.49 0.49 -14.42
CA LEU A 543 5.67 1.60 -15.35
C LEU A 543 6.86 1.33 -16.28
N GLY A 544 7.83 0.53 -15.81
CA GLY A 544 8.96 0.06 -16.59
C GLY A 544 9.95 1.18 -16.92
N ARG A 545 10.51 1.14 -18.13
CA ARG A 545 11.61 2.03 -18.54
C ARG A 545 11.15 3.48 -18.76
N VAL A 546 11.67 4.42 -17.96
CA VAL A 546 11.47 5.87 -18.10
C VAL A 546 12.81 6.55 -18.38
N ALA A 547 12.93 7.28 -19.49
CA ALA A 547 14.16 7.99 -19.87
C ALA A 547 14.01 9.51 -19.71
N PHE A 548 14.96 10.14 -19.02
CA PHE A 548 14.96 11.57 -18.75
C PHE A 548 15.78 12.32 -19.80
N ALA A 549 15.09 13.06 -20.68
CA ALA A 549 15.74 13.77 -21.79
C ALA A 549 16.63 14.95 -21.34
N GLY A 550 16.36 15.54 -20.17
CA GLY A 550 17.08 16.69 -19.64
C GLY A 550 17.51 16.48 -18.20
N ALA A 551 18.49 17.26 -17.74
CA ALA A 551 18.77 17.35 -16.31
C ALA A 551 17.77 18.32 -15.68
N GLY A 552 17.17 17.96 -14.55
CA GLY A 552 16.17 18.82 -13.92
C GLY A 552 15.35 18.12 -12.83
N SER A 553 14.33 18.83 -12.37
CA SER A 553 13.36 18.35 -11.37
C SER A 553 12.17 17.68 -12.04
N TYR A 554 11.71 16.60 -11.40
CA TYR A 554 10.65 15.72 -11.85
C TYR A 554 9.77 15.32 -10.66
N GLN A 555 8.56 14.91 -10.97
CA GLN A 555 7.57 14.47 -10.00
C GLN A 555 7.08 13.06 -10.33
N LEU A 556 6.94 12.22 -9.30
CA LEU A 556 6.16 10.98 -9.33
C LEU A 556 4.82 11.27 -8.64
N VAL A 557 3.72 11.15 -9.36
CA VAL A 557 2.36 11.43 -8.88
C VAL A 557 1.58 10.14 -8.84
N ILE A 558 0.84 9.95 -7.76
CA ILE A 558 0.08 8.75 -7.46
C ILE A 558 -1.34 9.20 -7.16
N THR A 559 -2.30 8.69 -7.91
CA THR A 559 -3.73 8.98 -7.74
C THR A 559 -4.50 7.68 -7.66
N GLY A 560 -5.70 7.68 -7.06
CA GLY A 560 -6.52 6.48 -6.94
C GLY A 560 -6.87 6.16 -5.51
N ASP A 561 -7.34 4.93 -5.25
CA ASP A 561 -7.64 4.48 -3.90
C ASP A 561 -7.00 3.10 -3.62
N GLY A 562 -6.11 3.04 -2.63
CA GLY A 562 -5.44 1.81 -2.19
C GLY A 562 -4.00 2.00 -1.71
N GLN A 563 -3.30 0.90 -1.46
CA GLN A 563 -1.89 0.89 -1.05
C GLN A 563 -0.98 0.75 -2.27
N TYR A 564 0.13 1.47 -2.30
CA TYR A 564 1.16 1.38 -3.35
C TYR A 564 2.55 1.18 -2.75
N GLY A 565 3.42 0.58 -3.55
CA GLY A 565 4.87 0.58 -3.42
C GLY A 565 5.46 0.79 -4.82
N ILE A 566 6.36 1.75 -4.97
CA ILE A 566 6.97 2.13 -6.22
C ILE A 566 8.48 2.18 -6.02
N SER A 567 9.23 1.43 -6.83
CA SER A 567 10.68 1.40 -6.75
C SER A 567 11.33 1.85 -8.04
N TRP A 568 12.46 2.56 -7.90
CA TRP A 568 13.34 2.89 -9.01
C TRP A 568 14.55 1.96 -8.96
N ARG A 569 14.55 0.97 -9.84
CA ARG A 569 15.72 0.11 -10.06
C ARG A 569 16.77 0.83 -10.89
N THR A 570 18.00 0.85 -10.40
CA THR A 570 19.13 1.40 -11.15
C THR A 570 19.32 0.60 -12.43
N THR A 571 19.33 1.28 -13.56
CA THR A 571 19.59 0.66 -14.86
C THR A 571 20.99 1.07 -15.33
N PRO A 572 21.67 0.21 -16.12
CA PRO A 572 22.92 0.60 -16.79
C PRO A 572 22.75 1.78 -17.79
N GLY A 573 21.51 2.22 -18.06
CA GLY A 573 21.20 3.19 -19.09
C GLY A 573 21.31 2.63 -20.49
N ASP A 574 21.32 3.52 -21.49
CA ASP A 574 21.46 3.15 -22.88
C ASP A 574 22.94 2.93 -23.24
N ILE A 575 23.24 1.76 -23.78
CA ILE A 575 24.59 1.37 -24.17
C ILE A 575 24.84 1.81 -25.61
N HIS A 576 25.83 2.69 -25.80
CA HIS A 576 26.23 3.19 -27.11
C HIS A 576 27.55 2.55 -27.54
N ARG A 577 27.60 2.00 -28.76
CA ARG A 577 28.78 1.35 -29.36
C ARG A 577 28.83 1.65 -30.85
N ASN A 578 29.98 1.38 -31.48
CA ASN A 578 30.07 1.44 -32.94
C ASN A 578 29.53 0.15 -33.56
N LEU A 579 28.83 0.27 -34.68
CA LEU A 579 28.40 -0.87 -35.49
C LEU A 579 29.63 -1.55 -36.11
N ASN A 580 29.73 -2.87 -35.95
CA ASN A 580 30.75 -3.66 -36.63
C ASN A 580 30.27 -4.03 -38.03
N GLN A 581 30.95 -3.50 -39.05
CA GLN A 581 30.58 -3.70 -40.46
C GLN A 581 31.18 -4.97 -41.07
N THR A 582 32.15 -5.60 -40.40
CA THR A 582 32.94 -6.71 -40.96
C THR A 582 32.80 -8.01 -40.18
N ALA A 583 32.17 -7.96 -39.00
CA ALA A 583 31.96 -9.10 -38.13
C ALA A 583 30.55 -9.07 -37.52
N LEU A 584 30.21 -10.15 -36.81
CA LEU A 584 28.95 -10.29 -36.11
C LEU A 584 28.79 -9.20 -35.03
N ASN A 585 27.62 -8.57 -35.00
CA ASN A 585 27.18 -7.71 -33.90
C ASN A 585 26.33 -8.56 -32.97
N ALA A 586 26.73 -8.64 -31.71
CA ALA A 586 26.02 -9.41 -30.70
C ALA A 586 25.90 -8.64 -29.39
N GLY A 587 24.81 -8.86 -28.66
CA GLY A 587 24.62 -8.29 -27.33
C GLY A 587 23.36 -8.78 -26.65
N HIS A 588 23.24 -8.42 -25.38
CA HIS A 588 22.14 -8.77 -24.49
C HIS A 588 21.38 -7.49 -24.09
N VAL A 589 20.07 -7.47 -24.26
CA VAL A 589 19.19 -6.36 -23.85
C VAL A 589 18.08 -6.91 -22.93
N ASN A 590 17.77 -6.20 -21.86
CA ASN A 590 16.59 -6.45 -21.04
C ASN A 590 15.53 -5.37 -21.21
N ALA A 591 14.40 -5.53 -20.53
CA ALA A 591 13.27 -4.59 -20.55
C ALA A 591 13.63 -3.14 -20.13
N ALA A 592 14.78 -2.94 -19.48
CA ALA A 592 15.23 -1.67 -18.94
C ALA A 592 16.42 -1.03 -19.69
N THR A 593 17.03 -1.74 -20.66
CA THR A 593 18.24 -1.29 -21.38
C THR A 593 18.02 -1.22 -22.89
N ARG A 594 18.58 -0.20 -23.56
CA ARG A 594 18.66 -0.14 -25.03
C ARG A 594 20.09 -0.13 -25.50
N HIS A 595 20.35 -0.77 -26.63
CA HIS A 595 21.64 -0.68 -27.32
C HIS A 595 21.52 0.20 -28.56
N TYR A 596 22.50 1.07 -28.78
CA TYR A 596 22.65 1.91 -29.97
C TYR A 596 23.98 1.60 -30.64
N LEU A 597 23.94 1.04 -31.87
CA LEU A 597 25.12 0.75 -32.67
C LEU A 597 25.27 1.78 -33.78
N ALA A 598 26.18 2.73 -33.59
CA ALA A 598 26.38 3.88 -34.45
C ALA A 598 27.06 3.53 -35.78
N PHE A 599 26.59 4.12 -36.87
CA PHE A 599 27.20 4.03 -38.20
C PHE A 599 26.95 5.29 -39.02
N THR A 600 27.77 5.49 -40.05
CA THR A 600 27.70 6.66 -40.93
C THR A 600 27.32 6.23 -42.33
N VAL A 601 26.33 6.91 -42.92
CA VAL A 601 25.90 6.70 -44.30
C VAL A 601 26.57 7.74 -45.19
N THR A 602 27.17 7.29 -46.30
CA THR A 602 27.68 8.18 -47.37
C THR A 602 26.75 8.15 -48.59
N PRO A 603 26.82 9.16 -49.48
CA PRO A 603 25.95 9.22 -50.66
C PRO A 603 25.99 7.94 -51.50
N GLY A 604 24.83 7.44 -51.88
CA GLY A 604 24.68 6.29 -52.77
C GLY A 604 24.77 4.90 -52.10
N GLN A 605 24.99 4.83 -50.79
CA GLN A 605 25.04 3.55 -50.07
C GLN A 605 23.65 2.96 -49.80
N THR A 606 23.60 1.63 -49.81
CA THR A 606 22.48 0.81 -49.34
C THR A 606 22.93 -0.10 -48.21
N TRP A 607 22.08 -0.26 -47.19
CA TRP A 607 22.40 -1.03 -45.98
C TRP A 607 21.41 -2.16 -45.76
N THR A 608 21.93 -3.38 -45.54
CA THR A 608 21.14 -4.56 -45.18
C THR A 608 21.66 -5.14 -43.87
N PHE A 609 20.75 -5.44 -42.95
CA PHE A 609 21.03 -6.02 -41.63
C PHE A 609 20.38 -7.40 -41.60
N THR A 610 21.17 -8.44 -41.34
CA THR A 610 20.72 -9.83 -41.43
C THR A 610 20.95 -10.55 -40.09
N PRO A 611 19.88 -10.89 -39.36
CA PRO A 611 19.97 -11.66 -38.13
C PRO A 611 20.31 -13.13 -38.41
N ASP A 612 20.94 -13.82 -37.45
CA ASP A 612 21.35 -15.24 -37.56
C ASP A 612 20.38 -16.24 -36.89
N GLY A 613 19.26 -15.73 -36.36
CA GLY A 613 18.17 -16.53 -35.78
C GLY A 613 18.12 -16.59 -34.25
N ILE A 614 19.11 -16.02 -33.53
CA ILE A 614 19.15 -16.04 -32.06
C ILE A 614 18.09 -15.14 -31.40
N CYS A 615 17.62 -14.09 -32.07
CA CYS A 615 16.63 -13.16 -31.50
C CYS A 615 15.15 -13.54 -31.77
N ASN A 616 14.85 -14.75 -32.26
CA ASN A 616 13.51 -15.17 -32.68
C ASN A 616 12.57 -15.70 -31.57
N GLN A 617 12.88 -15.53 -30.29
CA GLN A 617 12.08 -16.17 -29.22
C GLN A 617 11.60 -15.26 -28.09
N VAL A 618 11.64 -13.93 -28.25
CA VAL A 618 11.27 -13.00 -27.17
C VAL A 618 10.15 -12.05 -27.59
N ASN A 619 9.04 -12.10 -26.88
CA ASN A 619 7.88 -11.23 -27.11
C ASN A 619 8.26 -9.77 -26.81
N GLY A 620 8.00 -8.85 -27.75
CA GLY A 620 8.35 -7.44 -27.62
C GLY A 620 9.81 -7.07 -27.93
N PHE A 621 10.59 -7.94 -28.59
CA PHE A 621 11.88 -7.54 -29.16
C PHE A 621 11.67 -6.61 -30.36
N GLU A 622 12.32 -5.45 -30.34
CA GLU A 622 12.28 -4.46 -31.41
C GLU A 622 13.70 -4.00 -31.76
N TRP A 623 13.96 -3.89 -33.06
CA TRP A 623 15.16 -3.25 -33.57
C TRP A 623 14.86 -2.37 -34.77
N SER A 624 15.51 -1.21 -34.84
CA SER A 624 15.26 -0.20 -35.87
C SER A 624 16.52 0.61 -36.17
N VAL A 625 16.59 1.23 -37.34
CA VAL A 625 17.54 2.33 -37.56
C VAL A 625 16.90 3.62 -37.03
N VAL A 626 17.67 4.45 -36.34
CA VAL A 626 17.27 5.80 -35.88
C VAL A 626 18.34 6.83 -36.26
N ASP A 627 17.94 8.09 -36.48
CA ASP A 627 18.89 9.20 -36.63
C ASP A 627 19.31 9.78 -35.25
N THR A 628 20.10 10.85 -35.25
CA THR A 628 20.60 11.49 -34.02
C THR A 628 19.52 12.13 -33.14
N SER A 629 18.32 12.35 -33.67
CA SER A 629 17.15 12.82 -32.91
C SER A 629 16.35 11.66 -32.27
N GLY A 630 16.73 10.41 -32.56
CA GLY A 630 16.00 9.23 -32.11
C GLY A 630 14.72 8.95 -32.89
N ALA A 631 14.38 9.80 -33.87
CA ALA A 631 13.32 9.57 -34.83
C ALA A 631 13.88 8.82 -36.05
N LEU A 632 13.10 7.88 -36.57
CA LEU A 632 13.10 7.59 -38.00
C LEU A 632 11.65 7.28 -38.37
N ASN A 633 11.05 8.20 -39.13
CA ASN A 633 9.65 8.18 -39.53
C ASN A 633 9.36 6.86 -40.27
N ASP A 634 8.72 5.90 -39.59
CA ASP A 634 7.96 4.76 -40.10
C ASP A 634 8.54 3.94 -41.27
N ARG A 635 9.87 3.90 -41.45
CA ARG A 635 10.54 3.13 -42.52
C ARG A 635 11.39 1.95 -42.05
N GLY A 636 11.30 1.57 -40.78
CA GLY A 636 12.09 0.45 -40.24
C GLY A 636 11.80 0.07 -38.80
N ILE A 637 10.56 0.17 -38.34
CA ILE A 637 10.14 -0.56 -37.14
C ILE A 637 9.84 -1.98 -37.61
N TYR A 638 10.75 -2.91 -37.31
CA TYR A 638 10.48 -4.33 -37.47
C TYR A 638 10.22 -4.90 -36.09
N ASP A 639 8.97 -5.30 -35.87
CA ASP A 639 8.64 -6.20 -34.77
C ASP A 639 9.31 -7.54 -35.08
N ALA A 640 10.04 -8.09 -34.10
CA ALA A 640 10.81 -9.32 -34.23
C ALA A 640 12.09 -9.24 -35.09
N CYS A 641 12.88 -10.32 -35.04
CA CYS A 641 14.20 -10.39 -35.66
C CYS A 641 14.16 -10.67 -37.17
N ASP A 642 13.42 -9.85 -37.92
CA ASP A 642 13.35 -9.89 -39.37
C ASP A 642 14.51 -9.13 -40.01
N PRO A 643 15.09 -9.62 -41.13
CA PRO A 643 16.11 -8.88 -41.88
C PRO A 643 15.63 -7.47 -42.27
N MET A 644 16.46 -6.46 -42.02
CA MET A 644 16.16 -5.05 -42.29
C MET A 644 16.93 -4.55 -43.51
N GLY A 645 16.22 -4.01 -44.49
CA GLY A 645 16.79 -3.44 -45.72
C GLY A 645 16.51 -4.26 -46.99
N PRO A 646 17.08 -3.84 -48.15
CA PRO A 646 18.07 -2.77 -48.30
C PRO A 646 17.49 -1.37 -48.02
N LEU A 647 18.16 -0.62 -47.15
CA LEU A 647 17.79 0.75 -46.77
C LEU A 647 18.65 1.76 -47.54
N SER A 648 18.00 2.68 -48.26
CA SER A 648 18.62 3.87 -48.83
C SER A 648 18.39 5.07 -47.91
N LEU A 649 19.42 5.47 -47.19
CA LEU A 649 19.39 6.56 -46.21
C LEU A 649 20.10 7.79 -46.76
N ALA A 650 19.71 8.98 -46.28
CA ALA A 650 20.44 10.20 -46.60
C ALA A 650 21.85 10.16 -45.97
N PRO A 651 22.84 10.88 -46.50
CA PRO A 651 24.16 10.98 -45.87
C PRO A 651 24.03 11.56 -44.45
N GLY A 652 24.61 10.89 -43.46
CA GLY A 652 24.44 11.29 -42.05
C GLY A 652 24.89 10.25 -41.04
N GLN A 653 24.67 10.56 -39.76
CA GLN A 653 24.93 9.67 -38.63
C GLN A 653 23.64 8.97 -38.21
N TYR A 654 23.71 7.66 -38.04
CA TYR A 654 22.60 6.79 -37.68
C TYR A 654 23.02 5.81 -36.59
N SER A 655 22.04 5.18 -35.95
CA SER A 655 22.29 4.05 -35.05
C SER A 655 21.27 2.95 -35.29
N VAL A 656 21.70 1.69 -35.15
CA VAL A 656 20.77 0.58 -34.95
C VAL A 656 20.37 0.58 -33.48
N ARG A 657 19.11 0.89 -33.18
CA ARG A 657 18.51 0.84 -31.85
C ARG A 657 17.92 -0.54 -31.62
N ILE A 658 18.25 -1.16 -30.49
CA ILE A 658 17.80 -2.51 -30.11
C ILE A 658 17.23 -2.48 -28.69
N GLN A 659 16.04 -3.05 -28.49
CA GLN A 659 15.33 -3.08 -27.20
C GLN A 659 14.45 -4.34 -27.05
N ALA A 660 14.07 -4.64 -25.81
CA ALA A 660 13.14 -5.74 -25.49
C ALA A 660 11.97 -5.24 -24.62
N GLY A 661 10.77 -5.81 -24.81
CA GLY A 661 9.51 -5.34 -24.26
C GLY A 661 9.04 -6.00 -22.97
N GLY A 662 9.88 -6.78 -22.28
CA GLY A 662 9.51 -7.38 -20.99
C GLY A 662 10.31 -8.61 -20.57
N THR A 663 11.03 -9.25 -21.49
CA THR A 663 11.95 -10.36 -21.21
C THR A 663 13.31 -10.07 -21.82
N ASP A 664 14.35 -10.60 -21.20
CA ASP A 664 15.72 -10.44 -21.69
C ASP A 664 15.87 -11.11 -23.05
N ALA A 665 16.62 -10.47 -23.95
CA ALA A 665 16.83 -10.91 -25.31
C ALA A 665 18.29 -10.75 -25.71
N ASP A 666 18.84 -11.81 -26.30
CA ASP A 666 20.11 -11.74 -27.03
C ASP A 666 19.82 -11.39 -28.49
N TYR A 667 20.60 -10.50 -29.08
CA TYR A 667 20.55 -10.16 -30.50
C TYR A 667 21.86 -10.48 -31.18
N HIS A 668 21.77 -10.99 -32.40
CA HIS A 668 22.91 -11.33 -33.23
C HIS A 668 22.59 -10.98 -34.68
N PHE A 669 23.42 -10.15 -35.33
CA PHE A 669 23.22 -9.81 -36.74
C PHE A 669 24.52 -9.40 -37.45
N THR A 670 24.52 -9.59 -38.76
CA THR A 670 25.58 -9.12 -39.67
C THR A 670 25.06 -7.97 -40.52
N VAL A 671 25.98 -7.21 -41.10
CA VAL A 671 25.65 -6.03 -41.91
C VAL A 671 26.33 -6.13 -43.26
N LYS A 672 25.60 -5.74 -44.30
CA LYS A 672 26.12 -5.60 -45.66
C LYS A 672 25.81 -4.20 -46.17
N GLN A 673 26.86 -3.50 -46.57
CA GLN A 673 26.78 -2.21 -47.25
C GLN A 673 27.09 -2.43 -48.74
N SER A 674 26.27 -1.87 -49.64
CA SER A 674 26.50 -1.88 -51.10
C SER A 674 26.36 -0.53 -51.75
#